data_AF-A0AA35T8D5-F1
#
_entry.id   AF-A0AA35T8D5-F1
#
_cell.length_a   1.000
_cell.length_b   1.000
_cell.length_c   1.000
_cell.angle_alpha   90.00
_cell.angle_beta   90.00
_cell.angle_gamma   90.00
#
_symmetry.space_group_name_H-M   'P 1'
#
loop_
_entity.id
_entity.type
_entity.pdbx_description
1 polymer ?
#
loop_
_entity_poly.entity_id
_entity_poly.type
_entity_poly.pdbx_seq_one_letter_code
_entity_poly.pdbx_strand_id
1 'polypeptide(L)'
;MVFSKRDLELTSTVGQGESGLVYKGYLNTALGKELVAVKTGKALFSSGDMERLAKEVATMLSFEHPNVMSLVGVCIEEEIPLLIMPFMSNGCVLEFVKHHREELLCINATAPQIQSATKSLLNICHQITKGMEYLAMEKFVHRDMAARNCMIDRDGVIKVADFGLTEDMYGTAPESIEEDIYNEATDVWSFGVTVWEIFTCGRIPYTGIPAMGLLKELQRGQRLERPDNEACLDEVYEIMMSCWSLDSHARPLFKDLVGSFSDLLERESDYLDLSAQSLCWKETVSHTPPPSSPPTAALPVTQEQGIAAAENEAEDEDYRRSALQIAVMDGQPIMDNCEFLYNPDQSDIDHDRVGDICDNCPELPNQNQLNSGVGNACDPDDDNDGVDDKLDNCQLVANPDQGDCDGDGVGDACDNCRGTPNTNQPDTDDDGIGDICDNCPEVPNQNQSNSDVDLFGNACDPDNDNDGVDDQFDNCQLVANPDQGDCDGDGVGDACDNCRGTPNTNQTDADGDRVGNVCDLDDDNDGIFDERFDQGQDGDDDFCIDIADPDEVDSDSDGDGDYRDNCPQVPNPDQTNSDSDRFGDACDNCPNLPNPGQVDYDGDRIGDKCDPHVSPDNDNDTVLNNRDNCPHVGNPDQADTDGNGVGDACEGSAVLGLESTFVKVNEDAEEAQFCLVIEHPINDCPLSFSFVVYISTINGTAGMYEFVSYPVEHIEK
;
A
#
# COMPACT_ATOMS: atom_id res chain seq x y z
N MET A 1 -1.22 -18.26 -30.02
CA MET A 1 -1.42 -17.31 -28.91
C MET A 1 -0.26 -16.33 -28.75
N VAL A 2 0.80 -16.40 -29.58
CA VAL A 2 1.78 -15.31 -29.69
C VAL A 2 1.48 -14.52 -30.96
N PHE A 3 1.40 -13.20 -30.85
CA PHE A 3 1.06 -12.28 -31.92
C PHE A 3 2.20 -11.29 -32.15
N SER A 4 2.31 -10.78 -33.39
CA SER A 4 3.28 -9.73 -33.73
C SER A 4 2.66 -8.35 -33.53
N LYS A 5 3.46 -7.31 -33.30
CA LYS A 5 2.97 -5.92 -33.17
C LYS A 5 2.13 -5.50 -34.37
N ARG A 6 2.46 -5.98 -35.57
CA ARG A 6 1.69 -5.70 -36.80
C ARG A 6 0.27 -6.28 -36.79
N ASP A 7 0.03 -7.29 -35.95
CA ASP A 7 -1.27 -7.91 -35.81
C ASP A 7 -2.17 -7.08 -34.88
N LEU A 8 -1.59 -6.13 -34.11
CA LEU A 8 -2.28 -5.25 -33.17
C LEU A 8 -2.40 -3.83 -33.70
N GLU A 9 -3.58 -3.23 -33.54
CA GLU A 9 -3.84 -1.82 -33.78
C GLU A 9 -4.34 -1.17 -32.49
N LEU A 10 -3.45 -0.51 -31.75
CA LEU A 10 -3.78 0.21 -30.52
C LEU A 10 -4.46 1.54 -30.87
N THR A 11 -5.54 1.88 -30.18
CA THR A 11 -6.36 3.06 -30.51
C THR A 11 -6.35 4.13 -29.44
N SER A 12 -6.62 3.77 -28.19
CA SER A 12 -6.76 4.73 -27.08
C SER A 12 -6.42 4.03 -25.78
N THR A 13 -5.85 4.77 -24.82
CA THR A 13 -5.72 4.31 -23.45
C THR A 13 -7.11 4.23 -22.80
N VAL A 14 -7.34 3.22 -21.97
CA VAL A 14 -8.63 2.94 -21.31
C VAL A 14 -8.50 2.93 -19.80
N GLY A 15 -7.30 2.65 -19.30
CA GLY A 15 -6.96 2.72 -17.88
C GLY A 15 -5.44 2.70 -17.71
N GLN A 16 -4.99 3.34 -16.65
CA GLN A 16 -3.62 3.36 -16.17
C GLN A 16 -3.68 3.14 -14.66
N GLY A 17 -2.78 2.32 -14.14
CA GLY A 17 -2.67 2.00 -12.73
C GLY A 17 -1.36 1.24 -12.48
N GLU A 18 -1.06 0.90 -11.22
CA GLU A 18 0.20 0.26 -10.80
C GLU A 18 0.54 -1.05 -11.53
N SER A 19 -0.46 -1.70 -12.14
CA SER A 19 -0.30 -2.94 -12.90
C SER A 19 0.01 -2.73 -14.39
N GLY A 20 0.12 -1.49 -14.87
CA GLY A 20 0.54 -1.10 -16.22
C GLY A 20 -0.54 -0.40 -17.07
N LEU A 21 -0.15 0.05 -18.26
CA LEU A 21 -1.03 0.74 -19.22
C LEU A 21 -1.95 -0.24 -19.95
N VAL A 22 -3.24 0.08 -20.01
CA VAL A 22 -4.24 -0.70 -20.75
C VAL A 22 -4.76 0.08 -21.94
N TYR A 23 -4.55 -0.47 -23.14
CA TYR A 23 -5.02 0.09 -24.40
C TYR A 23 -6.25 -0.65 -24.92
N LYS A 24 -7.19 0.09 -25.49
CA LYS A 24 -8.17 -0.45 -26.42
C LYS A 24 -7.48 -0.64 -27.76
N GLY A 25 -7.74 -1.77 -28.41
CA GLY A 25 -7.20 -2.01 -29.74
C GLY A 25 -7.97 -3.05 -30.52
N TYR A 26 -7.48 -3.32 -31.72
CA TYR A 26 -7.99 -4.36 -32.59
C TYR A 26 -6.91 -5.39 -32.88
N LEU A 27 -7.24 -6.67 -32.65
CA LEU A 27 -6.42 -7.80 -33.05
C LEU A 27 -6.84 -8.26 -34.45
N ASN A 28 -5.91 -8.25 -35.39
CA ASN A 28 -6.12 -8.75 -36.75
C ASN A 28 -5.96 -10.26 -36.78
N THR A 29 -7.07 -10.99 -36.82
CA THR A 29 -7.07 -12.45 -36.95
C THR A 29 -7.41 -12.88 -38.38
N ALA A 30 -7.23 -14.17 -38.69
CA ALA A 30 -7.65 -14.74 -39.97
C ALA A 30 -9.18 -14.62 -40.23
N LEU A 31 -9.97 -14.38 -39.19
CA LEU A 31 -11.43 -14.24 -39.25
C LEU A 31 -11.90 -12.79 -39.32
N GLY A 32 -11.02 -11.82 -39.10
CA GLY A 32 -11.33 -10.39 -39.10
C GLY A 32 -10.66 -9.65 -37.93
N LYS A 33 -11.03 -8.37 -37.76
CA LYS A 33 -10.61 -7.56 -36.62
C LYS A 33 -11.47 -7.90 -35.40
N GLU A 34 -10.82 -8.22 -34.30
CA GLU A 34 -11.45 -8.48 -33.00
C GLU A 34 -11.10 -7.34 -32.03
N LEU A 35 -12.08 -6.86 -31.27
CA LEU A 35 -11.87 -5.81 -30.29
C LEU A 35 -11.25 -6.41 -29.02
N VAL A 36 -10.11 -5.87 -28.60
CA VAL A 36 -9.31 -6.40 -27.49
C VAL A 36 -8.86 -5.27 -26.55
N ALA A 37 -8.58 -5.64 -25.31
CA ALA A 37 -7.76 -4.86 -24.39
C ALA A 37 -6.31 -5.36 -24.49
N VAL A 38 -5.35 -4.45 -24.45
CA VAL A 38 -3.92 -4.76 -24.51
C VAL A 38 -3.25 -4.10 -23.31
N LYS A 39 -2.77 -4.90 -22.37
CA LYS A 39 -2.10 -4.46 -21.14
C LYS A 39 -0.59 -4.61 -21.29
N THR A 40 0.19 -3.64 -20.84
CA THR A 40 1.65 -3.77 -20.74
C THR A 40 2.03 -4.63 -19.53
N GLY A 41 2.98 -5.54 -19.67
CA GLY A 41 3.58 -6.28 -18.54
C GLY A 41 4.59 -5.43 -17.75
N LYS A 42 5.24 -6.01 -16.73
CA LYS A 42 6.31 -5.34 -15.97
C LYS A 42 7.64 -5.29 -16.76
N ALA A 43 8.46 -4.27 -16.49
CA ALA A 43 9.81 -4.16 -17.02
C ALA A 43 10.69 -5.32 -16.50
N LEU A 44 11.43 -5.96 -17.41
CA LEU A 44 12.23 -7.14 -17.13
C LEU A 44 13.66 -6.74 -16.77
N PHE A 45 14.10 -7.00 -15.54
CA PHE A 45 15.49 -6.76 -15.11
C PHE A 45 16.20 -8.02 -14.60
N SER A 46 15.99 -9.18 -15.23
CA SER A 46 16.93 -10.32 -15.21
C SER A 46 16.52 -11.41 -16.22
N SER A 47 17.41 -12.38 -16.46
CA SER A 47 17.09 -13.59 -17.24
C SER A 47 16.18 -14.59 -16.51
N GLY A 48 16.03 -14.50 -15.18
CA GLY A 48 15.15 -15.36 -14.37
C GLY A 48 13.67 -14.96 -14.45
N ASP A 49 13.40 -13.67 -14.63
CA ASP A 49 12.05 -13.10 -14.64
C ASP A 49 11.22 -13.53 -15.87
N MET A 50 11.89 -13.83 -16.98
CA MET A 50 11.23 -14.29 -18.20
C MET A 50 10.64 -15.69 -18.12
N GLU A 51 11.25 -16.59 -17.33
CA GLU A 51 10.75 -17.96 -17.17
C GLU A 51 9.52 -17.98 -16.23
N ARG A 52 9.54 -17.13 -15.20
CA ARG A 52 8.40 -16.92 -14.29
C ARG A 52 7.22 -16.29 -15.02
N LEU A 53 7.45 -15.22 -15.78
CA LEU A 53 6.41 -14.58 -16.60
C LEU A 53 5.84 -15.55 -17.65
N ALA A 54 6.68 -16.34 -18.32
CA ALA A 54 6.20 -17.31 -19.30
C ALA A 54 5.30 -18.38 -18.67
N LYS A 55 5.59 -18.80 -17.43
CA LYS A 55 4.78 -19.77 -16.68
C LYS A 55 3.45 -19.16 -16.23
N GLU A 56 3.44 -17.91 -15.76
CA GLU A 56 2.24 -17.17 -15.39
C GLU A 56 1.34 -16.93 -16.61
N VAL A 57 1.90 -16.44 -17.71
CA VAL A 57 1.19 -16.26 -19.00
C VAL A 57 0.62 -17.58 -19.53
N ALA A 58 1.39 -18.67 -19.46
CA ALA A 58 0.91 -19.98 -19.90
C ALA A 58 -0.29 -20.47 -19.07
N THR A 59 -0.29 -20.18 -17.77
CA THR A 59 -1.40 -20.50 -16.86
C THR A 59 -2.63 -19.66 -17.21
N MET A 60 -2.48 -18.35 -17.37
CA MET A 60 -3.58 -17.44 -17.74
C MET A 60 -4.17 -17.69 -19.14
N LEU A 61 -3.37 -18.18 -20.09
CA LEU A 61 -3.84 -18.62 -21.41
C LEU A 61 -4.68 -19.90 -21.35
N SER A 62 -4.55 -20.68 -20.28
CA SER A 62 -5.24 -21.97 -20.11
C SER A 62 -6.58 -21.86 -19.38
N PHE A 63 -6.91 -20.70 -18.80
CA PHE A 63 -8.18 -20.50 -18.10
C PHE A 63 -9.38 -20.61 -19.04
N GLU A 64 -10.32 -21.49 -18.68
CA GLU A 64 -11.57 -21.70 -19.41
C GLU A 64 -12.77 -21.61 -18.45
N HIS A 65 -13.16 -20.38 -18.10
CA HIS A 65 -14.33 -20.14 -17.25
C HIS A 65 -15.08 -18.85 -17.64
N PRO A 66 -16.42 -18.82 -17.62
CA PRO A 66 -17.20 -17.62 -17.97
C PRO A 66 -16.87 -16.40 -17.10
N ASN A 67 -16.54 -16.62 -15.82
CA ASN A 67 -16.26 -15.57 -14.84
C ASN A 67 -14.77 -15.37 -14.51
N VAL A 68 -13.85 -15.86 -15.35
CA VAL A 68 -12.41 -15.61 -15.23
C VAL A 68 -11.89 -15.02 -16.53
N MET A 69 -10.99 -14.05 -16.43
CA MET A 69 -10.33 -13.43 -17.58
C MET A 69 -9.31 -14.40 -18.18
N SER A 70 -9.56 -14.86 -19.40
CA SER A 70 -8.59 -15.64 -20.17
C SER A 70 -7.76 -14.72 -21.07
N LEU A 71 -6.46 -14.95 -21.18
CA LEU A 71 -5.65 -14.27 -22.19
C LEU A 71 -6.04 -14.75 -23.60
N VAL A 72 -6.19 -13.82 -24.55
CA VAL A 72 -6.31 -14.12 -25.98
C VAL A 72 -4.93 -14.46 -26.56
N GLY A 73 -3.89 -13.78 -26.07
CA GLY A 73 -2.51 -14.01 -26.45
C GLY A 73 -1.55 -12.99 -25.88
N VAL A 74 -0.30 -13.06 -26.34
CA VAL A 74 0.77 -12.14 -25.94
C VAL A 74 1.58 -11.66 -27.14
N CYS A 75 2.16 -10.46 -27.05
CA CYS A 75 3.16 -9.95 -27.97
C CYS A 75 4.45 -9.68 -27.19
N ILE A 76 5.55 -10.31 -27.61
CA ILE A 76 6.86 -10.28 -26.94
C ILE A 76 7.95 -9.63 -27.81
N GLU A 77 7.54 -8.84 -28.81
CA GLU A 77 8.46 -8.14 -29.74
C GLU A 77 9.02 -6.83 -29.17
N GLU A 78 8.46 -6.34 -28.06
CA GLU A 78 8.89 -5.13 -27.36
C GLU A 78 9.72 -5.50 -26.12
N GLU A 79 10.46 -4.52 -25.57
CA GLU A 79 11.17 -4.68 -24.29
C GLU A 79 10.21 -5.00 -23.13
N ILE A 80 8.97 -4.49 -23.22
CA ILE A 80 7.87 -4.79 -22.28
C ILE A 80 6.81 -5.64 -23.00
N PRO A 81 6.49 -6.84 -22.52
CA PRO A 81 5.54 -7.74 -23.17
C PRO A 81 4.11 -7.16 -23.12
N LEU A 82 3.33 -7.35 -24.17
CA LEU A 82 1.93 -6.94 -24.23
C LEU A 82 1.02 -8.14 -24.05
N LEU A 83 0.12 -8.07 -23.07
CA LEU A 83 -0.91 -9.06 -22.75
C LEU A 83 -2.21 -8.68 -23.45
N ILE A 84 -2.74 -9.57 -24.29
CA ILE A 84 -3.95 -9.32 -25.08
C ILE A 84 -5.12 -10.06 -24.44
N MET A 85 -6.17 -9.33 -24.10
CA MET A 85 -7.34 -9.81 -23.37
C MET A 85 -8.65 -9.41 -24.09
N PRO A 86 -9.78 -10.08 -23.79
CA PRO A 86 -11.09 -9.61 -24.22
C PRO A 86 -11.35 -8.18 -23.71
N PHE A 87 -11.95 -7.33 -24.55
CA PHE A 87 -12.32 -5.98 -24.14
C PHE A 87 -13.62 -5.99 -23.31
N MET A 88 -13.53 -5.54 -22.07
CA MET A 88 -14.63 -5.49 -21.10
C MET A 88 -15.27 -4.10 -21.13
N SER A 89 -16.35 -3.96 -21.91
CA SER A 89 -16.85 -2.63 -22.30
C SER A 89 -17.51 -1.81 -21.21
N ASN A 90 -17.88 -2.42 -20.09
CA ASN A 90 -18.58 -1.76 -18.99
C ASN A 90 -17.64 -1.43 -17.80
N GLY A 91 -16.32 -1.55 -17.99
CA GLY A 91 -15.34 -1.20 -16.97
C GLY A 91 -15.25 -2.23 -15.84
N CYS A 92 -14.75 -1.81 -14.68
CA CYS A 92 -14.64 -2.64 -13.49
C CYS A 92 -15.88 -2.55 -12.60
N VAL A 93 -16.03 -3.50 -11.68
CA VAL A 93 -17.15 -3.58 -10.74
C VAL A 93 -17.15 -2.40 -9.77
N LEU A 94 -15.98 -1.95 -9.29
CA LEU A 94 -15.89 -0.81 -8.37
C LEU A 94 -16.51 0.47 -8.97
N GLU A 95 -16.12 0.84 -10.18
CA GLU A 95 -16.69 2.01 -10.85
C GLU A 95 -18.16 1.82 -11.22
N PHE A 96 -18.55 0.59 -11.56
CA PHE A 96 -19.95 0.27 -11.82
C PHE A 96 -20.83 0.51 -10.59
N VAL A 97 -20.43 0.04 -9.40
CA VAL A 97 -21.23 0.23 -8.17
C VAL A 97 -21.21 1.67 -7.68
N LYS A 98 -20.08 2.39 -7.81
CA LYS A 98 -20.00 3.83 -7.52
C LYS A 98 -20.95 4.64 -8.39
N HIS A 99 -20.99 4.36 -9.69
CA HIS A 99 -21.88 5.07 -10.62
C HIS A 99 -23.37 4.86 -10.34
N HIS A 100 -23.74 3.73 -9.72
CA HIS A 100 -25.13 3.39 -9.38
C HIS A 100 -25.42 3.49 -7.87
N ARG A 101 -24.57 4.19 -7.11
CA ARG A 101 -24.59 4.25 -5.64
C ARG A 101 -25.95 4.67 -5.07
N GLU A 102 -26.60 5.69 -5.64
CA GLU A 102 -27.91 6.15 -5.17
C GLU A 102 -29.00 5.06 -5.29
N GLU A 103 -28.97 4.29 -6.38
CA GLU A 103 -29.95 3.23 -6.65
C GLU A 103 -29.68 1.98 -5.79
N LEU A 104 -28.40 1.68 -5.55
CA LEU A 104 -27.97 0.46 -4.87
C LEU A 104 -27.97 0.58 -3.33
N LEU A 105 -27.65 1.75 -2.78
CA LEU A 105 -27.69 2.00 -1.33
C LEU A 105 -29.12 2.11 -0.77
N CYS A 106 -30.12 2.18 -1.63
CA CYS A 106 -31.53 2.13 -1.21
C CYS A 106 -31.96 3.21 -0.21
N ILE A 107 -31.35 4.39 -0.26
CA ILE A 107 -31.68 5.52 0.61
C ILE A 107 -33.13 5.95 0.34
N ASN A 108 -34.02 5.80 1.34
CA ASN A 108 -35.46 6.05 1.23
C ASN A 108 -36.18 5.21 0.14
N ALA A 109 -35.68 4.00 -0.14
CA ALA A 109 -36.22 3.14 -1.19
C ALA A 109 -37.46 2.35 -0.74
N THR A 110 -38.28 1.93 -1.71
CA THR A 110 -39.39 1.01 -1.46
C THR A 110 -38.91 -0.44 -1.41
N ALA A 111 -39.61 -1.33 -0.70
CA ALA A 111 -39.25 -2.75 -0.62
C ALA A 111 -38.92 -3.44 -1.98
N PRO A 112 -39.62 -3.17 -3.10
CA PRO A 112 -39.25 -3.71 -4.41
C PRO A 112 -37.92 -3.17 -4.97
N GLN A 113 -37.57 -1.92 -4.66
CA GLN A 113 -36.29 -1.33 -5.06
C GLN A 113 -35.15 -1.94 -4.25
N ILE A 114 -35.34 -2.11 -2.94
CA ILE A 114 -34.39 -2.80 -2.06
C ILE A 114 -34.13 -4.22 -2.53
N GLN A 115 -35.18 -4.98 -2.83
CA GLN A 115 -35.04 -6.33 -3.37
C GLN A 115 -34.29 -6.35 -4.72
N SER A 116 -34.55 -5.37 -5.60
CA SER A 116 -33.86 -5.27 -6.89
C SER A 116 -32.37 -4.95 -6.73
N ALA A 117 -32.01 -4.06 -5.80
CA ALA A 117 -30.64 -3.72 -5.48
C ALA A 117 -29.92 -4.92 -4.84
N THR A 118 -30.51 -5.53 -3.81
CA THR A 118 -30.03 -6.75 -3.13
C THR A 118 -29.71 -7.84 -4.15
N LYS A 119 -30.65 -8.13 -5.06
CA LYS A 119 -30.46 -9.14 -6.11
C LYS A 119 -29.32 -8.80 -7.06
N SER A 120 -29.16 -7.52 -7.40
CA SER A 120 -28.10 -7.06 -8.29
C SER A 120 -26.72 -7.23 -7.64
N LEU A 121 -26.58 -6.80 -6.38
CA LEU A 121 -25.35 -6.95 -5.59
C LEU A 121 -25.00 -8.42 -5.35
N LEU A 122 -25.96 -9.25 -4.93
CA LEU A 122 -25.79 -10.70 -4.79
C LEU A 122 -25.36 -11.36 -6.10
N ASN A 123 -25.91 -10.94 -7.25
CA ASN A 123 -25.55 -11.49 -8.55
C ASN A 123 -24.14 -11.06 -8.98
N ILE A 124 -23.66 -9.89 -8.55
CA ILE A 124 -22.27 -9.47 -8.73
C ILE A 124 -21.35 -10.40 -7.93
N CYS A 125 -21.58 -10.51 -6.61
CA CYS A 125 -20.78 -11.35 -5.72
C CYS A 125 -20.75 -12.80 -6.20
N HIS A 126 -21.91 -13.38 -6.51
CA HIS A 126 -22.03 -14.75 -6.98
C HIS A 126 -21.22 -15.06 -8.25
N GLN A 127 -21.17 -14.12 -9.21
CA GLN A 127 -20.34 -14.29 -10.41
C GLN A 127 -18.85 -14.26 -10.08
N ILE A 128 -18.41 -13.37 -9.20
CA ILE A 128 -17.02 -13.27 -8.73
C ILE A 128 -16.64 -14.56 -7.98
N THR A 129 -17.48 -15.03 -7.05
CA THR A 129 -17.23 -16.26 -6.29
C THR A 129 -17.10 -17.48 -7.18
N LYS A 130 -17.90 -17.60 -8.25
CA LYS A 130 -17.73 -18.67 -9.25
C LYS A 130 -16.39 -18.60 -9.99
N GLY A 131 -15.93 -17.38 -10.27
CA GLY A 131 -14.60 -17.16 -10.85
C GLY A 131 -13.50 -17.63 -9.90
N MET A 132 -13.62 -17.27 -8.62
CA MET A 132 -12.65 -17.65 -7.59
C MET A 132 -12.66 -19.14 -7.24
N GLU A 133 -13.82 -19.79 -7.21
CA GLU A 133 -13.93 -21.25 -7.07
C GLU A 133 -13.13 -21.95 -8.18
N TYR A 134 -13.26 -21.49 -9.42
CA TYR A 134 -12.50 -22.04 -10.54
C TYR A 134 -10.99 -21.83 -10.36
N LEU A 135 -10.54 -20.64 -9.97
CA LEU A 135 -9.12 -20.35 -9.76
C LEU A 135 -8.52 -21.20 -8.63
N ALA A 136 -9.25 -21.36 -7.53
CA ALA A 136 -8.87 -22.25 -6.45
C ALA A 136 -8.74 -23.71 -6.91
N MET A 137 -9.65 -24.20 -7.76
CA MET A 137 -9.56 -25.54 -8.36
C MET A 137 -8.33 -25.70 -9.27
N GLU A 138 -7.96 -24.66 -10.00
CA GLU A 138 -6.72 -24.60 -10.80
C GLU A 138 -5.45 -24.37 -9.94
N LYS A 139 -5.61 -24.29 -8.61
CA LYS A 139 -4.54 -23.98 -7.63
C LYS A 139 -3.84 -22.66 -7.93
N PHE A 140 -4.61 -21.70 -8.42
CA PHE A 140 -4.16 -20.36 -8.72
C PHE A 140 -4.58 -19.42 -7.60
N VAL A 141 -3.62 -18.73 -7.00
CA VAL A 141 -3.84 -17.73 -5.95
C VAL A 141 -3.77 -16.35 -6.59
N HIS A 142 -4.81 -15.55 -6.42
CA HIS A 142 -4.98 -14.26 -7.08
C HIS A 142 -4.17 -13.14 -6.44
N ARG A 143 -4.12 -13.08 -5.11
CA ARG A 143 -3.35 -12.15 -4.26
C ARG A 143 -3.80 -10.69 -4.24
N ASP A 144 -4.47 -10.23 -5.28
CA ASP A 144 -5.01 -8.86 -5.36
C ASP A 144 -6.52 -8.88 -5.66
N MET A 145 -7.29 -9.58 -4.83
CA MET A 145 -8.74 -9.65 -5.00
C MET A 145 -9.40 -8.38 -4.48
N ALA A 146 -9.97 -7.59 -5.41
CA ALA A 146 -10.68 -6.36 -5.12
C ALA A 146 -11.76 -6.09 -6.17
N ALA A 147 -12.73 -5.23 -5.85
CA ALA A 147 -13.80 -4.86 -6.79
C ALA A 147 -13.27 -4.18 -8.07
N ARG A 148 -12.14 -3.48 -7.99
CA ARG A 148 -11.45 -2.86 -9.15
C ARG A 148 -10.90 -3.90 -10.14
N ASN A 149 -10.57 -5.11 -9.66
CA ASN A 149 -9.97 -6.20 -10.44
C ASN A 149 -11.02 -7.16 -11.01
N CYS A 150 -12.31 -6.84 -10.87
CA CYS A 150 -13.41 -7.57 -11.49
C CYS A 150 -13.97 -6.76 -12.65
N MET A 151 -13.97 -7.32 -13.87
CA MET A 151 -14.32 -6.58 -15.09
C MET A 151 -15.67 -7.01 -15.66
N ILE A 152 -16.42 -6.06 -16.25
CA ILE A 152 -17.78 -6.28 -16.76
C ILE A 152 -17.82 -6.18 -18.29
N ASP A 153 -18.32 -7.22 -18.95
CA ASP A 153 -18.51 -7.22 -20.40
C ASP A 153 -19.83 -6.53 -20.81
N ARG A 154 -20.03 -6.36 -22.12
CA ARG A 154 -21.23 -5.69 -22.68
C ARG A 154 -22.56 -6.36 -22.30
N ASP A 155 -22.53 -7.65 -21.98
CA ASP A 155 -23.70 -8.48 -21.71
C ASP A 155 -23.93 -8.58 -20.18
N GLY A 156 -23.10 -7.91 -19.36
CA GLY A 156 -23.19 -7.87 -17.91
C GLY A 156 -22.50 -9.04 -17.22
N VAL A 157 -21.68 -9.81 -17.94
CA VAL A 157 -20.90 -10.91 -17.37
C VAL A 157 -19.66 -10.35 -16.69
N ILE A 158 -19.46 -10.76 -15.44
CA ILE A 158 -18.33 -10.32 -14.61
C ILE A 158 -17.23 -11.36 -14.70
N LYS A 159 -16.00 -10.90 -14.91
CA LYS A 159 -14.80 -11.75 -14.96
C LYS A 159 -13.74 -11.22 -14.00
N VAL A 160 -13.27 -12.09 -13.10
CA VAL A 160 -12.09 -11.83 -12.28
C VAL A 160 -10.88 -11.66 -13.21
N ALA A 161 -10.13 -10.57 -13.06
CA ALA A 161 -9.02 -10.16 -13.90
C ALA A 161 -7.85 -9.66 -13.06
N ASP A 162 -6.75 -9.26 -13.69
CA ASP A 162 -5.60 -8.64 -13.02
C ASP A 162 -4.98 -9.50 -11.91
N PHE A 163 -4.53 -10.68 -12.33
CA PHE A 163 -3.86 -11.66 -11.49
C PHE A 163 -2.43 -11.22 -11.09
N GLY A 164 -2.29 -10.72 -9.86
CA GLY A 164 -1.07 -10.80 -9.04
C GLY A 164 0.10 -9.90 -9.42
N LEU A 165 -0.05 -8.57 -9.36
CA LEU A 165 1.09 -7.65 -9.58
C LEU A 165 1.11 -6.38 -8.71
N THR A 166 0.19 -6.23 -7.75
CA THR A 166 0.03 -5.03 -6.92
C THR A 166 -0.33 -5.44 -5.49
N GLU A 167 0.34 -4.87 -4.50
CA GLU A 167 0.16 -5.14 -3.08
C GLU A 167 -0.78 -4.08 -2.50
N ASP A 168 -2.08 -4.39 -2.40
CA ASP A 168 -3.02 -3.53 -1.69
C ASP A 168 -3.17 -4.00 -0.24
N MET A 169 -2.56 -3.26 0.67
CA MET A 169 -2.46 -3.67 2.06
C MET A 169 -3.81 -3.73 2.79
N TYR A 170 -4.82 -2.94 2.38
CA TYR A 170 -6.12 -2.86 3.07
C TYR A 170 -7.06 -4.03 2.73
N GLY A 171 -6.79 -4.75 1.64
CA GLY A 171 -7.49 -5.99 1.27
C GLY A 171 -6.72 -7.26 1.61
N THR A 172 -5.53 -7.14 2.21
CA THR A 172 -4.60 -8.25 2.42
C THR A 172 -4.86 -8.95 3.75
N ALA A 173 -4.79 -10.28 3.75
CA ALA A 173 -4.99 -11.08 4.96
C ALA A 173 -3.86 -10.84 5.98
N PRO A 174 -4.12 -10.92 7.30
CA PRO A 174 -3.11 -10.69 8.33
C PRO A 174 -1.84 -11.53 8.14
N GLU A 175 -1.99 -12.83 7.80
CA GLU A 175 -0.86 -13.72 7.57
C GLU A 175 -0.06 -13.39 6.30
N SER A 176 -0.68 -12.72 5.32
CA SER A 176 0.02 -12.22 4.14
C SER A 176 0.82 -10.96 4.46
N ILE A 177 0.33 -10.10 5.36
CA ILE A 177 1.04 -8.90 5.83
C ILE A 177 2.22 -9.29 6.73
N GLU A 178 2.02 -10.26 7.63
CA GLU A 178 2.99 -10.61 8.67
C GLU A 178 4.03 -11.65 8.20
N GLU A 179 3.61 -12.65 7.43
CA GLU A 179 4.44 -13.84 7.12
C GLU A 179 4.62 -14.09 5.61
N ASP A 180 4.16 -13.18 4.74
CA ASP A 180 4.20 -13.30 3.27
C ASP A 180 3.56 -14.62 2.76
N ILE A 181 2.55 -15.12 3.48
CA ILE A 181 1.81 -16.34 3.11
C ILE A 181 0.72 -16.01 2.10
N TYR A 182 0.61 -16.78 1.01
CA TYR A 182 -0.48 -16.67 0.02
C TYR A 182 -1.05 -18.04 -0.33
N ASN A 183 -2.37 -18.21 -0.16
CA ASN A 183 -3.10 -19.44 -0.46
C ASN A 183 -4.58 -19.14 -0.78
N GLU A 184 -5.43 -20.17 -0.87
CA GLU A 184 -6.88 -19.95 -1.11
C GLU A 184 -7.53 -19.15 0.02
N ALA A 185 -7.15 -19.37 1.28
CA ALA A 185 -7.74 -18.70 2.44
C ALA A 185 -7.36 -17.21 2.50
N THR A 186 -6.19 -16.81 1.99
CA THR A 186 -5.82 -15.39 1.88
C THR A 186 -6.68 -14.70 0.81
N ASP A 187 -6.96 -15.36 -0.31
CA ASP A 187 -7.89 -14.83 -1.32
C ASP A 187 -9.33 -14.76 -0.80
N VAL A 188 -9.74 -15.67 0.09
CA VAL A 188 -11.06 -15.64 0.74
C VAL A 188 -11.19 -14.39 1.63
N TRP A 189 -10.16 -14.02 2.38
CA TRP A 189 -10.14 -12.77 3.15
C TRP A 189 -10.37 -11.55 2.24
N SER A 190 -9.56 -11.43 1.18
CA SER A 190 -9.66 -10.34 0.21
C SER A 190 -11.01 -10.34 -0.51
N PHE A 191 -11.60 -11.52 -0.75
CA PHE A 191 -12.96 -11.62 -1.26
C PHE A 191 -14.00 -11.06 -0.28
N GLY A 192 -13.85 -11.29 1.03
CA GLY A 192 -14.70 -10.66 2.06
C GLY A 192 -14.66 -9.14 1.96
N VAL A 193 -13.46 -8.55 1.83
CA VAL A 193 -13.27 -7.10 1.61
C VAL A 193 -13.92 -6.65 0.30
N THR A 194 -13.76 -7.43 -0.78
CA THR A 194 -14.41 -7.16 -2.07
C THR A 194 -15.94 -7.14 -1.96
N VAL A 195 -16.54 -8.06 -1.21
CA VAL A 195 -17.99 -8.07 -0.97
C VAL A 195 -18.40 -6.82 -0.19
N TRP A 196 -17.63 -6.40 0.82
CA TRP A 196 -17.87 -5.16 1.53
C TRP A 196 -17.79 -3.92 0.62
N GLU A 197 -16.79 -3.83 -0.25
CA GLU A 197 -16.68 -2.76 -1.25
C GLU A 197 -17.92 -2.71 -2.17
N ILE A 198 -18.42 -3.88 -2.61
CA ILE A 198 -19.60 -3.98 -3.47
C ILE A 198 -20.85 -3.47 -2.75
N PHE A 199 -21.08 -3.92 -1.51
CA PHE A 199 -22.27 -3.55 -0.75
C PHE A 199 -22.24 -2.11 -0.21
N THR A 200 -21.06 -1.53 0.00
CA THR A 200 -20.91 -0.10 0.34
C THR A 200 -20.88 0.82 -0.88
N CYS A 201 -20.96 0.26 -2.08
CA CYS A 201 -20.84 0.97 -3.35
C CYS A 201 -19.51 1.74 -3.49
N GLY A 202 -18.41 1.10 -3.07
CA GLY A 202 -17.05 1.58 -3.25
C GLY A 202 -16.56 2.54 -2.18
N ARG A 203 -16.98 2.37 -0.91
CA ARG A 203 -16.27 3.00 0.22
C ARG A 203 -14.86 2.40 0.33
N ILE A 204 -13.95 3.15 0.94
CA ILE A 204 -12.56 2.72 1.15
C ILE A 204 -12.51 1.86 2.42
N PRO A 205 -12.02 0.61 2.35
CA PRO A 205 -11.86 -0.25 3.52
C PRO A 205 -10.93 0.39 4.56
N TYR A 206 -11.28 0.28 5.84
CA TYR A 206 -10.48 0.72 6.99
C TYR A 206 -10.04 2.20 6.91
N THR A 207 -10.86 3.04 6.29
CA THR A 207 -10.61 4.48 6.20
C THR A 207 -10.29 5.08 7.57
N GLY A 208 -9.24 5.91 7.66
CA GLY A 208 -8.78 6.51 8.91
C GLY A 208 -7.79 5.66 9.72
N ILE A 209 -7.55 4.39 9.36
CA ILE A 209 -6.49 3.57 9.96
C ILE A 209 -5.26 3.63 9.06
N PRO A 210 -4.11 4.12 9.53
CA PRO A 210 -2.89 4.08 8.74
C PRO A 210 -2.50 2.64 8.42
N ALA A 211 -2.11 2.40 7.18
CA ALA A 211 -1.41 1.23 6.68
C ALA A 211 -0.63 0.45 7.77
N MET A 212 0.39 1.08 8.37
CA MET A 212 1.28 0.44 9.36
C MET A 212 0.59 0.01 10.68
N GLY A 213 -0.60 0.55 10.98
CA GLY A 213 -1.40 0.20 12.16
C GLY A 213 -2.46 -0.86 11.89
N LEU A 214 -2.79 -1.13 10.63
CA LEU A 214 -3.92 -2.01 10.27
C LEU A 214 -3.76 -3.43 10.83
N LEU A 215 -2.56 -4.03 10.70
CA LEU A 215 -2.31 -5.39 11.22
C LEU A 215 -2.63 -5.48 12.72
N LYS A 216 -2.26 -4.44 13.49
CA LYS A 216 -2.49 -4.38 14.92
C LYS A 216 -3.97 -4.27 15.26
N GLU A 217 -4.74 -3.49 14.50
CA GLU A 217 -6.19 -3.39 14.70
C GLU A 217 -6.89 -4.70 14.31
N LEU A 218 -6.48 -5.34 13.20
CA LEU A 218 -7.02 -6.64 12.80
C LEU A 218 -6.75 -7.73 13.85
N GLN A 219 -5.55 -7.75 14.43
CA GLN A 219 -5.17 -8.66 15.52
C GLN A 219 -5.97 -8.40 16.81
N ARG A 220 -6.47 -7.18 17.02
CA ARG A 220 -7.36 -6.83 18.14
C ARG A 220 -8.83 -7.18 17.88
N GLY A 221 -9.14 -7.79 16.74
CA GLY A 221 -10.50 -8.13 16.36
C GLY A 221 -11.22 -7.04 15.55
N GLN A 222 -10.62 -5.88 15.29
CA GLN A 222 -11.25 -4.84 14.48
C GLN A 222 -11.59 -5.39 13.08
N ARG A 223 -12.85 -5.25 12.66
CA ARG A 223 -13.33 -5.60 11.31
C ARG A 223 -14.07 -4.44 10.69
N LEU A 224 -14.34 -4.53 9.40
CA LEU A 224 -15.16 -3.55 8.70
C LEU A 224 -16.61 -3.69 9.15
N GLU A 225 -17.24 -2.58 9.50
CA GLU A 225 -18.64 -2.54 9.93
C GLU A 225 -19.60 -3.04 8.84
N ARG A 226 -20.76 -3.55 9.25
CA ARG A 226 -21.83 -3.96 8.33
C ARG A 226 -22.23 -2.77 7.43
N PRO A 227 -22.25 -2.93 6.09
CA PRO A 227 -22.67 -1.87 5.18
C PRO A 227 -24.02 -1.28 5.55
N ASP A 228 -24.05 0.03 5.81
CA ASP A 228 -25.26 0.76 6.21
C ASP A 228 -26.19 1.01 5.00
N ASN A 229 -26.85 -0.06 4.55
CA ASN A 229 -27.94 -0.01 3.58
C ASN A 229 -28.88 -1.20 3.72
N GLU A 230 -30.15 -0.98 3.39
CA GLU A 230 -31.20 -2.01 3.47
C GLU A 230 -31.01 -3.17 2.48
N ALA A 231 -30.12 -3.03 1.49
CA ALA A 231 -29.80 -4.09 0.53
C ALA A 231 -28.79 -5.12 1.07
N CYS A 232 -28.05 -4.80 2.13
CA CYS A 232 -27.14 -5.73 2.80
C CYS A 232 -27.91 -6.60 3.79
N LEU A 233 -28.11 -7.88 3.45
CA LEU A 233 -28.73 -8.85 4.35
C LEU A 233 -27.75 -9.23 5.47
N ASP A 234 -28.27 -9.60 6.64
CA ASP A 234 -27.43 -10.05 7.76
C ASP A 234 -26.64 -11.29 7.39
N GLU A 235 -27.24 -12.22 6.63
CA GLU A 235 -26.55 -13.42 6.13
C GLU A 235 -25.41 -13.08 5.16
N VAL A 236 -25.44 -11.93 4.50
CA VAL A 236 -24.33 -11.47 3.64
C VAL A 236 -23.19 -10.95 4.51
N TYR A 237 -23.48 -10.25 5.60
CA TYR A 237 -22.46 -9.79 6.53
C TYR A 237 -21.84 -10.95 7.33
N GLU A 238 -22.64 -11.95 7.72
CA GLU A 238 -22.13 -13.21 8.29
C GLU A 238 -21.13 -13.91 7.34
N ILE A 239 -21.41 -13.89 6.03
CA ILE A 239 -20.46 -14.39 5.02
C ILE A 239 -19.16 -13.57 5.04
N MET A 240 -19.24 -12.23 5.09
CA MET A 240 -18.04 -11.36 5.18
C MET A 240 -17.22 -11.69 6.43
N MET A 241 -17.87 -11.77 7.60
CA MET A 241 -17.22 -12.08 8.87
C MET A 241 -16.56 -13.47 8.85
N SER A 242 -17.21 -14.48 8.28
CA SER A 242 -16.61 -15.81 8.12
C SER A 242 -15.36 -15.81 7.22
N CYS A 243 -15.29 -14.88 6.25
CA CYS A 243 -14.09 -14.70 5.42
C CYS A 243 -12.95 -14.01 6.18
N TRP A 244 -13.26 -13.24 7.23
CA TRP A 244 -12.28 -12.47 8.02
C TRP A 244 -11.88 -13.13 9.35
N SER A 245 -12.00 -14.45 9.45
CA SER A 245 -11.44 -15.20 10.58
C SER A 245 -9.92 -15.06 10.62
N LEU A 246 -9.35 -14.83 11.81
CA LEU A 246 -7.89 -14.84 11.99
C LEU A 246 -7.31 -16.23 11.72
N ASP A 247 -8.01 -17.30 12.10
CA ASP A 247 -7.63 -18.66 11.67
C ASP A 247 -7.98 -18.86 10.19
N SER A 248 -6.94 -18.86 9.36
CA SER A 248 -7.06 -19.15 7.93
C SER A 248 -7.76 -20.47 7.61
N HIS A 249 -7.74 -21.46 8.50
CA HIS A 249 -8.42 -22.76 8.29
C HIS A 249 -9.91 -22.73 8.61
N ALA A 250 -10.36 -21.77 9.44
CA ALA A 250 -11.76 -21.57 9.76
C ALA A 250 -12.53 -20.84 8.64
N ARG A 251 -11.81 -20.14 7.75
CA ARG A 251 -12.40 -19.46 6.60
C ARG A 251 -13.06 -20.45 5.63
N PRO A 252 -14.22 -20.11 5.04
CA PRO A 252 -14.92 -20.99 4.11
C PRO A 252 -14.13 -21.17 2.80
N LEU A 253 -14.31 -22.30 2.14
CA LEU A 253 -13.78 -22.48 0.78
C LEU A 253 -14.66 -21.74 -0.23
N PHE A 254 -14.11 -21.33 -1.37
CA PHE A 254 -14.90 -20.65 -2.41
C PHE A 254 -16.08 -21.49 -2.89
N LYS A 255 -15.94 -22.82 -2.91
CA LYS A 255 -17.03 -23.76 -3.22
C LYS A 255 -18.23 -23.59 -2.27
N ASP A 256 -17.98 -23.39 -0.98
CA ASP A 256 -19.03 -23.24 0.02
C ASP A 256 -19.70 -21.86 -0.14
N LEU A 257 -18.90 -20.82 -0.39
CA LEU A 257 -19.39 -19.47 -0.70
C LEU A 257 -20.28 -19.43 -1.96
N VAL A 258 -19.95 -20.18 -3.02
CA VAL A 258 -20.81 -20.30 -4.20
C VAL A 258 -22.19 -20.85 -3.82
N GLY A 259 -22.24 -21.83 -2.91
CA GLY A 259 -23.48 -22.36 -2.34
C GLY A 259 -24.28 -21.27 -1.62
N SER A 260 -23.65 -20.57 -0.68
CA SER A 260 -24.30 -19.52 0.12
C SER A 260 -24.90 -18.40 -0.75
N PHE A 261 -24.16 -17.86 -1.71
CA PHE A 261 -24.68 -16.82 -2.61
C PHE A 261 -25.76 -17.35 -3.58
N SER A 262 -25.70 -18.62 -3.97
CA SER A 262 -26.77 -19.24 -4.78
C SER A 262 -28.08 -19.31 -4.00
N ASP A 263 -28.03 -19.76 -2.75
CA ASP A 263 -29.20 -19.92 -1.89
C ASP A 263 -29.86 -18.56 -1.60
N LEU A 264 -29.06 -17.52 -1.35
CA LEU A 264 -29.56 -16.15 -1.19
C LEU A 264 -30.21 -15.61 -2.47
N LEU A 265 -29.62 -15.86 -3.64
CA LEU A 265 -30.18 -15.46 -4.93
C LEU A 265 -31.48 -16.19 -5.29
N GLU A 266 -31.58 -17.48 -4.98
CA GLU A 266 -32.81 -18.26 -5.18
C GLU A 266 -33.94 -17.74 -4.29
N ARG A 267 -33.65 -17.48 -3.01
CA ARG A 267 -34.61 -16.91 -2.04
C ARG A 267 -35.18 -15.58 -2.51
N GLU A 268 -34.32 -14.67 -2.99
CA GLU A 268 -34.77 -13.37 -3.53
C GLU A 268 -35.40 -13.46 -4.92
N SER A 269 -35.22 -14.57 -5.64
CA SER A 269 -35.85 -14.81 -6.93
C SER A 269 -37.26 -15.40 -6.85
N ASP A 270 -37.58 -16.10 -5.77
CA ASP A 270 -38.88 -16.77 -5.56
C ASP A 270 -40.03 -15.80 -5.17
N TYR A 271 -39.73 -14.52 -4.96
CA TYR A 271 -40.69 -13.54 -4.43
C TYR A 271 -41.59 -12.82 -5.48
N LEU A 272 -41.63 -13.22 -6.76
CA LEU A 272 -42.43 -12.51 -7.78
C LEU A 272 -43.34 -13.42 -8.64
N ASP A 273 -44.66 -13.18 -8.60
CA ASP A 273 -45.43 -12.79 -9.80
C ASP A 273 -46.84 -12.25 -9.48
N LEU A 274 -46.99 -10.92 -9.42
CA LEU A 274 -48.18 -10.21 -9.92
C LEU A 274 -47.80 -8.87 -10.56
N SER A 275 -46.87 -8.89 -11.52
CA SER A 275 -46.86 -8.04 -12.72
C SER A 275 -45.46 -8.01 -13.33
N ALA A 276 -45.26 -8.85 -14.33
CA ALA A 276 -44.11 -8.81 -15.21
C ALA A 276 -43.80 -7.40 -15.75
N GLN A 277 -42.53 -6.99 -15.67
CA GLN A 277 -41.85 -6.36 -16.81
C GLN A 277 -40.32 -6.51 -16.75
N SER A 278 -39.84 -7.28 -17.73
CA SER A 278 -38.47 -7.37 -18.26
C SER A 278 -37.72 -6.03 -18.25
N LEU A 279 -36.52 -6.00 -17.67
CA LEU A 279 -35.55 -4.92 -17.84
C LEU A 279 -34.34 -5.42 -18.64
N CYS A 280 -34.40 -5.22 -19.96
CA CYS A 280 -33.20 -4.96 -20.75
C CYS A 280 -32.92 -3.46 -20.61
N TRP A 281 -31.75 -3.10 -20.07
CA TRP A 281 -31.27 -1.73 -20.03
C TRP A 281 -31.11 -1.21 -21.46
N LYS A 282 -31.85 -0.14 -21.80
CA LYS A 282 -31.64 0.63 -23.02
C LYS A 282 -31.10 1.99 -22.65
N GLU A 283 -29.94 2.32 -23.21
CA GLU A 283 -29.35 3.65 -23.22
C GLU A 283 -30.38 4.71 -23.66
N THR A 284 -30.48 5.79 -22.89
CA THR A 284 -31.01 7.06 -23.39
C THR A 284 -29.94 8.13 -23.30
N VAL A 285 -29.26 8.32 -24.43
CA VAL A 285 -28.45 9.50 -24.74
C VAL A 285 -29.38 10.72 -24.87
N SER A 286 -29.16 11.77 -24.08
CA SER A 286 -29.77 13.09 -24.32
C SER A 286 -28.71 14.15 -24.56
N HIS A 287 -28.49 14.47 -25.84
CA HIS A 287 -27.81 15.68 -26.29
C HIS A 287 -28.69 16.92 -26.07
N THR A 288 -28.17 17.96 -25.44
CA THR A 288 -28.53 19.37 -25.75
C THR A 288 -27.35 20.33 -25.54
N PRO A 289 -27.21 21.41 -26.36
CA PRO A 289 -26.00 22.24 -26.50
C PRO A 289 -25.99 23.51 -25.61
N PRO A 290 -24.87 24.25 -25.48
CA PRO A 290 -24.70 25.30 -24.46
C PRO A 290 -25.16 26.69 -24.94
N PRO A 291 -25.47 27.63 -24.03
CA PRO A 291 -25.57 29.05 -24.37
C PRO A 291 -24.43 29.90 -23.76
N SER A 292 -23.63 30.47 -24.65
CA SER A 292 -23.05 31.82 -24.70
C SER A 292 -23.02 32.74 -23.44
N SER A 293 -21.82 33.22 -23.11
CA SER A 293 -21.48 34.52 -22.47
C SER A 293 -22.00 35.74 -23.29
N PRO A 294 -22.11 37.02 -22.80
CA PRO A 294 -21.15 37.83 -21.98
C PRO A 294 -21.89 38.89 -21.07
N PRO A 295 -21.37 40.11 -20.68
CA PRO A 295 -20.03 40.71 -20.72
C PRO A 295 -19.53 41.42 -19.43
N THR A 296 -18.25 41.80 -19.52
CA THR A 296 -17.38 42.69 -18.76
C THR A 296 -18.00 43.97 -18.17
N ALA A 297 -17.60 44.33 -16.95
CA ALA A 297 -17.57 45.73 -16.47
C ALA A 297 -16.41 45.94 -15.49
N ALA A 298 -15.72 47.07 -15.64
CA ALA A 298 -14.45 47.40 -15.03
C ALA A 298 -14.57 48.50 -13.95
N LEU A 299 -13.68 48.41 -12.95
CA LEU A 299 -13.11 49.47 -12.08
C LEU A 299 -14.01 50.13 -11.00
N PRO A 300 -13.46 50.63 -9.86
CA PRO A 300 -12.12 51.22 -9.77
C PRO A 300 -11.25 50.95 -8.52
N VAL A 301 -9.97 51.22 -8.78
CA VAL A 301 -8.86 51.53 -7.86
C VAL A 301 -9.24 52.58 -6.83
N THR A 302 -8.91 52.32 -5.56
CA THR A 302 -8.56 53.35 -4.57
C THR A 302 -7.27 52.98 -3.86
N GLN A 303 -6.39 53.96 -3.85
CA GLN A 303 -5.07 54.06 -3.26
C GLN A 303 -5.18 54.52 -1.79
N GLU A 304 -4.11 54.28 -1.02
CA GLU A 304 -3.73 54.83 0.30
C GLU A 304 -3.65 53.74 1.39
N GLN A 305 -2.67 53.67 2.29
CA GLN A 305 -1.44 54.40 2.57
C GLN A 305 -0.65 53.52 3.55
N GLY A 306 0.67 53.45 3.42
CA GLY A 306 1.52 52.71 4.34
C GLY A 306 1.65 53.36 5.72
N ILE A 307 1.77 52.51 6.75
CA ILE A 307 2.41 52.83 8.04
C ILE A 307 3.21 51.59 8.46
N ALA A 308 4.48 51.82 8.79
CA ALA A 308 5.43 50.84 9.29
C ALA A 308 5.26 50.59 10.80
N ALA A 309 5.61 49.39 11.29
CA ALA A 309 6.75 49.13 12.19
C ALA A 309 6.55 47.95 13.15
N ALA A 310 7.69 47.30 13.42
CA ALA A 310 8.08 46.46 14.57
C ALA A 310 7.55 45.01 14.57
N GLU A 311 8.38 44.00 14.30
CA GLU A 311 9.48 43.46 15.13
C GLU A 311 9.04 43.10 16.56
N ASN A 312 8.90 41.79 16.80
CA ASN A 312 9.51 41.07 17.91
C ASN A 312 9.19 39.58 17.71
N GLU A 313 10.22 38.77 17.52
CA GLU A 313 10.43 37.61 18.39
C GLU A 313 11.89 37.20 18.29
N ALA A 314 12.54 37.33 19.45
CA ALA A 314 13.88 36.87 19.73
C ALA A 314 13.76 35.73 20.74
N GLU A 315 14.80 34.89 20.75
CA GLU A 315 15.14 33.87 21.74
C GLU A 315 14.65 32.45 21.42
N ASP A 316 15.43 31.71 20.61
CA ASP A 316 16.27 30.65 21.18
C ASP A 316 17.52 30.38 20.32
N GLU A 317 18.68 30.81 20.81
CA GLU A 317 19.99 30.83 20.16
C GLU A 317 20.99 30.15 21.10
N ASP A 318 21.09 28.80 21.07
CA ASP A 318 22.24 28.11 21.71
C ASP A 318 22.59 26.69 21.20
N TYR A 319 22.24 26.30 19.96
CA TYR A 319 22.70 24.98 19.43
C TYR A 319 23.42 24.97 18.07
N ARG A 320 23.50 26.09 17.33
CA ARG A 320 24.17 26.15 16.01
C ARG A 320 25.62 26.65 16.02
N ARG A 321 26.38 26.37 17.08
CA ARG A 321 27.84 26.60 17.11
C ARG A 321 28.61 25.30 17.10
N SER A 322 28.75 24.69 15.94
CA SER A 322 29.89 23.84 15.62
C SER A 322 30.11 23.82 14.10
N ALA A 323 31.31 24.22 13.68
CA ALA A 323 31.90 24.12 12.33
C ALA A 323 31.67 25.26 11.31
N LEU A 324 31.93 26.53 11.67
CA LEU A 324 32.43 27.51 10.68
C LEU A 324 33.96 27.38 10.57
N GLN A 325 34.43 26.53 9.65
CA GLN A 325 35.85 26.40 9.33
C GLN A 325 36.26 27.55 8.39
N ILE A 326 36.71 28.66 8.97
CA ILE A 326 37.24 29.80 8.21
C ILE A 326 38.54 29.37 7.49
N ALA A 327 38.45 29.04 6.20
CA ALA A 327 39.60 29.01 5.31
C ALA A 327 40.15 30.43 5.15
N VAL A 328 41.47 30.59 5.27
CA VAL A 328 42.15 31.87 5.02
C VAL A 328 43.13 31.66 3.88
N MET A 329 42.83 32.18 2.70
CA MET A 329 43.82 32.47 1.65
C MET A 329 44.03 33.99 1.56
N ASP A 330 45.29 34.43 1.57
CA ASP A 330 45.71 35.84 1.45
C ASP A 330 45.09 36.86 2.43
N GLY A 331 44.59 36.40 3.58
CA GLY A 331 44.19 37.29 4.69
C GLY A 331 42.83 37.96 4.54
N GLN A 332 41.96 37.45 3.66
CA GLN A 332 40.54 37.81 3.64
C GLN A 332 39.67 36.60 4.07
N PRO A 333 38.60 36.80 4.87
CA PRO A 333 37.66 35.73 5.18
C PRO A 333 36.88 35.37 3.92
N ILE A 334 36.91 34.09 3.56
CA ILE A 334 36.10 33.51 2.49
C ILE A 334 34.88 32.89 3.20
N MET A 335 33.67 33.36 2.91
CA MET A 335 32.46 32.73 3.43
C MET A 335 32.23 31.47 2.62
N ASP A 336 32.24 30.33 3.29
CA ASP A 336 31.97 29.03 2.68
C ASP A 336 30.56 29.02 2.08
N ASN A 337 30.45 28.88 0.76
CA ASN A 337 29.18 28.77 0.05
C ASN A 337 28.59 27.36 0.08
N CYS A 338 29.17 26.44 0.86
CA CYS A 338 28.59 25.14 1.18
C CYS A 338 28.37 24.99 2.70
N GLU A 339 27.13 24.70 3.12
CA GLU A 339 26.76 24.66 4.55
C GLU A 339 27.38 23.47 5.30
N PHE A 340 27.54 22.31 4.62
CA PHE A 340 28.00 21.06 5.25
C PHE A 340 29.18 20.39 4.55
N LEU A 341 29.71 21.00 3.47
CA LEU A 341 30.78 20.43 2.66
C LEU A 341 31.87 21.47 2.38
N TYR A 342 32.97 21.41 3.11
CA TYR A 342 34.07 22.37 2.96
C TYR A 342 34.62 22.42 1.52
N ASN A 343 34.46 23.56 0.84
CA ASN A 343 34.89 23.73 -0.56
C ASN A 343 35.84 24.93 -0.76
N PRO A 344 37.16 24.78 -0.60
CA PRO A 344 38.10 25.91 -0.57
C PRO A 344 38.16 26.75 -1.87
N ASP A 345 37.71 26.20 -2.99
CA ASP A 345 37.71 26.86 -4.30
C ASP A 345 36.51 27.82 -4.48
N GLN A 346 35.46 27.68 -3.65
CA GLN A 346 34.27 28.57 -3.63
C GLN A 346 33.70 28.81 -5.03
N SER A 347 33.74 27.78 -5.86
CA SER A 347 33.17 27.83 -7.18
C SER A 347 31.64 27.83 -7.06
N ASP A 348 31.03 28.65 -7.90
CA ASP A 348 29.62 29.00 -7.92
C ASP A 348 29.36 29.49 -9.35
N ILE A 349 29.15 28.55 -10.26
CA ILE A 349 29.12 28.82 -11.70
C ILE A 349 27.84 29.56 -12.11
N ASP A 350 26.75 29.37 -11.37
CA ASP A 350 25.44 29.96 -11.65
C ASP A 350 25.12 31.23 -10.81
N HIS A 351 25.94 31.51 -9.79
CA HIS A 351 25.88 32.66 -8.87
C HIS A 351 24.67 32.68 -7.94
N ASP A 352 24.20 31.51 -7.54
CA ASP A 352 23.07 31.40 -6.63
C ASP A 352 23.48 31.45 -5.15
N ARG A 353 24.78 31.38 -4.84
CA ARG A 353 25.40 31.38 -3.49
C ARG A 353 25.47 30.01 -2.81
N VAL A 354 25.11 28.94 -3.48
CA VAL A 354 25.48 27.57 -3.15
C VAL A 354 26.74 27.22 -3.95
N GLY A 355 27.63 26.41 -3.39
CA GLY A 355 28.87 26.04 -4.08
C GLY A 355 28.70 24.82 -4.97
N ASP A 356 29.30 24.81 -6.17
CA ASP A 356 29.10 23.76 -7.20
C ASP A 356 29.23 22.31 -6.69
N ILE A 357 30.02 22.06 -5.63
CA ILE A 357 30.24 20.72 -5.06
C ILE A 357 29.13 20.25 -4.12
N CYS A 358 28.37 21.19 -3.55
CA CYS A 358 27.21 20.94 -2.71
C CYS A 358 25.91 21.40 -3.38
N ASP A 359 26.00 21.86 -4.63
CA ASP A 359 24.88 22.30 -5.44
C ASP A 359 24.29 21.13 -6.22
N ASN A 360 23.03 20.82 -5.99
CA ASN A 360 22.30 19.79 -6.73
C ASN A 360 21.82 20.27 -8.12
N CYS A 361 22.01 21.56 -8.46
CA CYS A 361 21.88 22.13 -9.80
C CYS A 361 23.01 23.10 -10.17
N PRO A 362 24.26 22.63 -10.32
CA PRO A 362 25.42 23.51 -10.44
C PRO A 362 25.32 24.59 -11.51
N GLU A 363 24.67 24.33 -12.65
CA GLU A 363 24.56 25.31 -13.74
C GLU A 363 23.30 26.20 -13.69
N LEU A 364 22.39 26.01 -12.72
CA LEU A 364 21.07 26.63 -12.66
C LEU A 364 20.68 27.06 -11.23
N PRO A 365 20.48 28.38 -10.98
CA PRO A 365 20.33 28.91 -9.63
C PRO A 365 19.18 28.30 -8.81
N ASN A 366 19.48 27.72 -7.64
CA ASN A 366 18.52 27.05 -6.75
C ASN A 366 18.94 27.02 -5.25
N GLN A 367 18.98 28.20 -4.64
CA GLN A 367 19.40 28.42 -3.24
C GLN A 367 18.80 27.50 -2.16
N ASN A 368 17.63 26.92 -2.39
CA ASN A 368 16.90 26.08 -1.44
C ASN A 368 17.29 24.59 -1.51
N GLN A 369 18.03 24.16 -2.53
CA GLN A 369 18.58 22.80 -2.66
C GLN A 369 17.53 21.71 -2.39
N LEU A 370 16.33 21.89 -2.94
CA LEU A 370 15.26 20.90 -2.86
C LEU A 370 15.65 19.63 -3.65
N ASN A 371 15.26 18.46 -3.12
CA ASN A 371 15.63 17.11 -3.56
C ASN A 371 17.10 16.69 -3.25
N SER A 372 17.28 15.50 -2.69
CA SER A 372 18.59 14.94 -2.30
C SER A 372 19.43 14.38 -3.47
N GLY A 373 18.88 14.38 -4.69
CA GLY A 373 19.51 13.91 -5.93
C GLY A 373 19.89 15.06 -6.88
N VAL A 374 19.35 15.02 -8.11
CA VAL A 374 19.33 16.18 -9.00
C VAL A 374 18.28 17.15 -8.44
N GLY A 375 18.59 18.43 -8.35
CA GLY A 375 17.67 19.39 -7.74
C GLY A 375 16.52 19.78 -8.67
N ASN A 376 15.39 20.17 -8.10
CA ASN A 376 14.18 20.48 -8.89
C ASN A 376 14.36 21.56 -9.98
N ALA A 377 15.34 22.46 -9.80
CA ALA A 377 15.59 23.51 -10.78
C ALA A 377 16.22 23.01 -12.09
N CYS A 378 16.81 21.81 -12.06
CA CYS A 378 17.57 21.21 -13.15
C CYS A 378 17.16 19.75 -13.43
N ASP A 379 16.30 19.18 -12.58
CA ASP A 379 15.58 17.96 -12.87
C ASP A 379 14.45 18.27 -13.86
N PRO A 380 14.30 17.51 -14.97
CA PRO A 380 13.13 17.63 -15.83
C PRO A 380 11.89 16.90 -15.30
N ASP A 381 12.04 16.06 -14.27
CA ASP A 381 11.02 15.18 -13.67
C ASP A 381 11.26 15.10 -12.15
N ASP A 382 10.72 16.07 -11.42
CA ASP A 382 11.02 16.36 -10.02
C ASP A 382 10.69 15.20 -9.05
N ASP A 383 9.65 14.42 -9.33
CA ASP A 383 9.18 13.32 -8.48
C ASP A 383 9.49 11.93 -9.06
N ASN A 384 10.16 11.89 -10.22
CA ASN A 384 10.66 10.69 -10.89
C ASN A 384 9.56 9.69 -11.27
N ASP A 385 8.39 10.20 -11.60
CA ASP A 385 7.23 9.40 -12.00
C ASP A 385 7.21 9.06 -13.50
N GLY A 386 8.10 9.69 -14.27
CA GLY A 386 8.27 9.51 -15.71
C GLY A 386 7.55 10.55 -16.58
N VAL A 387 6.97 11.60 -15.99
CA VAL A 387 6.32 12.73 -16.66
C VAL A 387 7.13 14.00 -16.45
N ASP A 388 7.59 14.63 -17.53
CA ASP A 388 8.30 15.91 -17.42
C ASP A 388 7.43 16.98 -16.71
N ASP A 389 7.99 17.81 -15.82
CA ASP A 389 7.25 18.80 -14.97
C ASP A 389 6.30 19.74 -15.73
N LYS A 390 6.57 19.95 -17.02
CA LYS A 390 5.76 20.81 -17.91
C LYS A 390 4.45 20.18 -18.34
N LEU A 391 4.39 18.86 -18.30
CA LEU A 391 3.23 18.04 -18.61
C LEU A 391 2.64 17.42 -17.33
N ASP A 392 3.35 17.54 -16.21
CA ASP A 392 2.99 17.02 -14.92
C ASP A 392 1.99 17.93 -14.17
N ASN A 393 0.84 17.37 -13.79
CA ASN A 393 -0.18 18.02 -12.97
C ASN A 393 0.02 17.82 -11.46
N CYS A 394 1.01 17.03 -11.04
CA CYS A 394 1.51 16.94 -9.65
C CYS A 394 3.04 16.89 -9.59
N GLN A 395 3.69 17.98 -10.01
CA GLN A 395 5.16 18.16 -10.07
C GLN A 395 6.02 17.65 -8.89
N LEU A 396 5.45 17.40 -7.70
CA LEU A 396 6.19 16.98 -6.52
C LEU A 396 5.66 15.68 -5.91
N VAL A 397 4.61 15.08 -6.50
CA VAL A 397 3.90 13.93 -5.96
C VAL A 397 3.62 12.96 -7.10
N ALA A 398 4.44 11.90 -7.14
CA ALA A 398 4.45 10.94 -8.23
C ALA A 398 3.05 10.45 -8.59
N ASN A 399 2.61 10.81 -9.80
CA ASN A 399 1.34 10.40 -10.36
C ASN A 399 1.50 10.14 -11.88
N PRO A 400 2.18 9.04 -12.27
CA PRO A 400 2.51 8.78 -13.68
C PRO A 400 1.29 8.73 -14.61
N ASP A 401 0.09 8.57 -14.05
CA ASP A 401 -1.20 8.51 -14.74
C ASP A 401 -1.86 9.88 -14.99
N GLN A 402 -1.37 10.94 -14.35
CA GLN A 402 -1.78 12.32 -14.58
C GLN A 402 -3.31 12.48 -14.46
N GLY A 403 -3.92 11.70 -13.55
CA GLY A 403 -5.34 11.78 -13.24
C GLY A 403 -5.72 13.17 -12.75
N ASP A 404 -6.81 13.72 -13.24
CA ASP A 404 -7.38 15.04 -12.88
C ASP A 404 -8.89 14.91 -13.08
N CYS A 405 -9.59 14.46 -12.04
CA CYS A 405 -10.97 14.00 -12.18
C CYS A 405 -11.99 15.15 -12.24
N ASP A 406 -11.62 16.34 -11.75
CA ASP A 406 -12.46 17.53 -11.78
C ASP A 406 -12.08 18.54 -12.90
N GLY A 407 -10.92 18.35 -13.52
CA GLY A 407 -10.45 19.04 -14.71
C GLY A 407 -9.87 20.43 -14.44
N ASP A 408 -9.35 20.68 -13.24
CA ASP A 408 -8.83 21.98 -12.83
C ASP A 408 -7.34 22.20 -13.12
N GLY A 409 -6.64 21.13 -13.54
CA GLY A 409 -5.23 21.12 -13.89
C GLY A 409 -4.27 20.73 -12.75
N VAL A 410 -4.77 20.39 -11.57
CA VAL A 410 -4.06 19.76 -10.45
C VAL A 410 -4.38 18.26 -10.48
N GLY A 411 -3.39 17.41 -10.23
CA GLY A 411 -3.62 15.97 -10.30
C GLY A 411 -4.24 15.39 -9.04
N ASP A 412 -5.03 14.32 -9.20
CA ASP A 412 -5.74 13.60 -8.13
C ASP A 412 -4.86 13.22 -6.93
N ALA A 413 -3.56 13.03 -7.15
CA ALA A 413 -2.59 12.64 -6.12
C ALA A 413 -2.16 13.80 -5.21
N CYS A 414 -2.25 15.04 -5.72
CA CYS A 414 -1.85 16.26 -5.03
C CYS A 414 -3.01 17.26 -4.88
N ASP A 415 -4.24 16.81 -5.14
CA ASP A 415 -5.45 17.61 -5.09
C ASP A 415 -6.18 17.45 -3.75
N ASN A 416 -6.17 18.52 -2.95
CA ASN A 416 -6.85 18.63 -1.65
C ASN A 416 -8.39 18.75 -1.79
N CYS A 417 -8.91 18.93 -2.99
CA CYS A 417 -10.34 18.87 -3.30
C CYS A 417 -10.62 18.09 -4.58
N ARG A 418 -10.14 16.85 -4.66
CA ARG A 418 -10.28 15.93 -5.80
C ARG A 418 -11.58 16.02 -6.63
N GLY A 419 -12.74 16.24 -6.02
CA GLY A 419 -14.04 16.32 -6.71
C GLY A 419 -14.53 17.73 -7.07
N THR A 420 -13.79 18.79 -6.71
CA THR A 420 -14.25 20.19 -6.76
C THR A 420 -13.12 21.12 -7.23
N PRO A 421 -13.21 21.67 -8.47
CA PRO A 421 -12.12 22.42 -9.08
C PRO A 421 -11.60 23.58 -8.24
N ASN A 422 -10.31 23.53 -7.88
CA ASN A 422 -9.64 24.52 -7.06
C ASN A 422 -8.12 24.63 -7.37
N THR A 423 -7.76 25.03 -8.58
CA THR A 423 -6.36 25.05 -9.08
C THR A 423 -5.29 25.69 -8.18
N ASN A 424 -5.67 26.56 -7.24
CA ASN A 424 -4.73 27.19 -6.31
C ASN A 424 -4.54 26.42 -4.99
N GLN A 425 -5.25 25.30 -4.81
CA GLN A 425 -5.15 24.38 -3.68
C GLN A 425 -5.12 25.08 -2.30
N PRO A 426 -6.06 26.01 -2.02
CA PRO A 426 -6.10 26.65 -0.71
C PRO A 426 -6.57 25.62 0.33
N ASP A 427 -5.86 25.61 1.45
CA ASP A 427 -6.14 24.85 2.66
C ASP A 427 -5.77 25.78 3.81
N THR A 428 -6.78 26.41 4.42
CA THR A 428 -6.58 27.50 5.38
C THR A 428 -6.16 27.00 6.76
N ASP A 429 -6.49 25.75 7.09
CA ASP A 429 -6.25 25.16 8.40
C ASP A 429 -5.28 23.97 8.41
N ASP A 430 -4.73 23.63 7.24
CA ASP A 430 -3.69 22.62 7.00
C ASP A 430 -4.14 21.21 7.40
N ASP A 431 -5.42 20.89 7.26
CA ASP A 431 -5.95 19.56 7.56
C ASP A 431 -5.85 18.57 6.39
N GLY A 432 -5.57 19.06 5.18
CA GLY A 432 -5.45 18.26 3.96
C GLY A 432 -6.71 18.22 3.09
N ILE A 433 -7.80 18.86 3.51
CA ILE A 433 -9.02 19.10 2.73
C ILE A 433 -9.05 20.58 2.32
N GLY A 434 -9.27 20.86 1.03
CA GLY A 434 -9.23 22.25 0.57
C GLY A 434 -10.48 23.06 0.95
N ASP A 435 -10.30 24.38 1.12
CA ASP A 435 -11.33 25.33 1.60
C ASP A 435 -12.69 25.23 0.88
N ILE A 436 -12.71 24.80 -0.38
CA ILE A 436 -13.93 24.77 -1.20
C ILE A 436 -14.76 23.49 -0.99
N CYS A 437 -14.11 22.40 -0.58
CA CYS A 437 -14.73 21.11 -0.32
C CYS A 437 -14.77 20.78 1.18
N ASP A 438 -14.17 21.62 2.00
CA ASP A 438 -14.20 21.57 3.45
C ASP A 438 -15.50 22.19 4.01
N ASN A 439 -16.20 21.45 4.87
CA ASN A 439 -17.37 21.94 5.61
C ASN A 439 -17.01 22.74 6.88
N CYS A 440 -15.73 22.81 7.25
CA CYS A 440 -15.17 23.69 8.27
C CYS A 440 -13.82 24.34 7.88
N PRO A 441 -13.78 25.24 6.87
CA PRO A 441 -12.53 25.80 6.29
C PRO A 441 -11.57 26.58 7.21
N GLU A 442 -11.87 26.74 8.49
CA GLU A 442 -11.01 27.41 9.46
C GLU A 442 -10.70 26.51 10.67
N VAL A 443 -11.20 25.28 10.70
CA VAL A 443 -11.13 24.35 11.83
C VAL A 443 -10.85 22.92 11.32
N PRO A 444 -9.64 22.38 11.57
CA PRO A 444 -9.23 21.10 11.00
C PRO A 444 -10.19 19.96 11.33
N ASN A 445 -10.72 19.30 10.30
CA ASN A 445 -11.69 18.21 10.41
C ASN A 445 -11.67 17.26 9.20
N GLN A 446 -10.53 16.57 9.00
CA GLN A 446 -10.32 15.57 7.94
C GLN A 446 -11.46 14.57 7.69
N ASN A 447 -12.25 14.24 8.71
CA ASN A 447 -13.37 13.30 8.58
C ASN A 447 -14.64 13.91 7.97
N GLN A 448 -14.70 15.23 7.80
CA GLN A 448 -15.78 16.00 7.18
C GLN A 448 -17.17 15.63 7.73
N SER A 449 -17.24 15.32 9.03
CA SER A 449 -18.50 14.92 9.68
C SER A 449 -19.50 16.07 9.70
N ASN A 450 -20.77 15.76 9.43
CA ASN A 450 -21.88 16.71 9.41
C ASN A 450 -23.18 15.95 9.72
N SER A 451 -23.63 15.98 10.97
CA SER A 451 -24.71 15.12 11.48
C SER A 451 -26.10 15.55 11.00
N ASP A 452 -26.33 16.84 10.79
CA ASP A 452 -27.60 17.40 10.33
C ASP A 452 -27.63 17.76 8.82
N VAL A 453 -26.48 17.65 8.15
CA VAL A 453 -26.26 17.89 6.72
C VAL A 453 -26.53 19.35 6.33
N ASP A 454 -26.18 20.29 7.20
CA ASP A 454 -26.25 21.71 6.91
C ASP A 454 -24.98 22.24 6.19
N LEU A 455 -24.70 23.54 6.20
CA LEU A 455 -23.50 24.10 5.55
C LEU A 455 -22.22 24.04 6.40
N PHE A 456 -22.33 23.73 7.69
CA PHE A 456 -21.25 23.65 8.65
C PHE A 456 -21.03 22.18 9.04
N GLY A 457 -19.77 21.78 9.21
CA GLY A 457 -19.44 20.48 9.77
C GLY A 457 -19.49 20.48 11.29
N ASN A 458 -19.50 19.28 11.89
CA ASN A 458 -19.59 19.11 13.34
C ASN A 458 -18.45 19.82 14.11
N ALA A 459 -17.32 20.10 13.47
CA ALA A 459 -16.19 20.78 14.11
C ALA A 459 -16.41 22.29 14.29
N CYS A 460 -17.29 22.89 13.49
CA CYS A 460 -17.53 24.33 13.44
C CYS A 460 -19.01 24.72 13.56
N ASP A 461 -19.91 23.73 13.67
CA ASP A 461 -21.32 23.94 14.00
C ASP A 461 -21.50 24.09 15.52
N PRO A 462 -22.25 25.09 16.00
CA PRO A 462 -22.66 25.18 17.41
C PRO A 462 -23.74 24.19 17.87
N ASP A 463 -24.47 23.54 16.96
CA ASP A 463 -25.61 22.65 17.18
C ASP A 463 -25.63 21.55 16.10
N ASN A 464 -24.81 20.50 16.27
CA ASN A 464 -24.48 19.59 15.17
C ASN A 464 -25.66 18.75 14.64
N ASP A 465 -26.73 18.59 15.44
CA ASP A 465 -27.90 17.80 15.06
C ASP A 465 -29.16 18.65 14.80
N ASN A 466 -29.01 19.98 14.92
CA ASN A 466 -30.02 21.00 14.66
C ASN A 466 -31.35 20.78 15.41
N ASP A 467 -31.28 20.20 16.61
CA ASP A 467 -32.45 19.94 17.46
C ASP A 467 -32.93 21.19 18.23
N GLY A 468 -32.09 22.22 18.27
CA GLY A 468 -32.32 23.51 18.92
C GLY A 468 -31.66 23.66 20.29
N VAL A 469 -30.74 22.76 20.66
CA VAL A 469 -29.92 22.82 21.87
C VAL A 469 -28.44 22.85 21.47
N ASP A 470 -27.74 23.96 21.71
CA ASP A 470 -26.30 24.06 21.43
C ASP A 470 -25.49 22.90 22.08
N ASP A 471 -24.50 22.34 21.39
CA ASP A 471 -23.69 21.17 21.78
C ASP A 471 -23.19 21.20 23.24
N GLN A 472 -22.81 22.37 23.73
CA GLN A 472 -22.29 22.56 25.09
C GLN A 472 -23.34 22.26 26.19
N PHE A 473 -24.62 22.23 25.82
CA PHE A 473 -25.77 21.93 26.68
C PHE A 473 -26.53 20.70 26.24
N ASP A 474 -26.13 20.08 25.14
CA ASP A 474 -26.77 18.92 24.56
C ASP A 474 -26.18 17.63 25.12
N ASN A 475 -27.03 16.77 25.66
CA ASN A 475 -26.63 15.44 26.14
C ASN A 475 -26.65 14.37 25.04
N CYS A 476 -27.06 14.71 23.81
CA CYS A 476 -26.91 13.90 22.61
C CYS A 476 -26.48 14.73 21.39
N GLN A 477 -25.28 15.32 21.45
CA GLN A 477 -24.70 16.24 20.45
C GLN A 477 -24.80 15.85 18.96
N LEU A 478 -25.13 14.60 18.63
CA LEU A 478 -25.21 14.11 17.24
C LEU A 478 -26.57 13.46 16.93
N VAL A 479 -27.51 13.41 17.88
CA VAL A 479 -28.78 12.69 17.79
C VAL A 479 -29.91 13.53 18.40
N ALA A 480 -30.69 14.14 17.51
CA ALA A 480 -31.71 15.11 17.88
C ALA A 480 -32.64 14.63 19.00
N ASN A 481 -32.56 15.29 20.15
CA ASN A 481 -33.36 15.03 21.34
C ASN A 481 -33.75 16.35 22.05
N PRO A 482 -34.66 17.16 21.48
CA PRO A 482 -34.96 18.50 22.01
C PRO A 482 -35.52 18.54 23.44
N ASP A 483 -35.89 17.38 24.00
CA ASP A 483 -36.37 17.24 25.37
C ASP A 483 -35.26 16.94 26.39
N GLN A 484 -34.04 16.64 25.94
CA GLN A 484 -32.83 16.47 26.76
C GLN A 484 -33.06 15.49 27.91
N GLY A 485 -33.81 14.42 27.64
CA GLY A 485 -34.07 13.36 28.59
C GLY A 485 -32.78 12.63 28.94
N ASP A 486 -32.57 12.34 30.22
CA ASP A 486 -31.44 11.58 30.77
C ASP A 486 -31.97 10.91 32.05
N CYS A 487 -32.34 9.63 31.96
CA CYS A 487 -33.15 9.00 33.00
C CYS A 487 -32.32 8.37 34.13
N ASP A 488 -31.04 8.08 33.90
CA ASP A 488 -30.13 7.54 34.89
C ASP A 488 -29.12 8.58 35.45
N GLY A 489 -29.02 9.74 34.80
CA GLY A 489 -28.32 10.93 35.27
C GLY A 489 -26.82 10.90 35.04
N ASP A 490 -26.35 10.16 34.03
CA ASP A 490 -24.93 10.03 33.73
C ASP A 490 -24.40 11.16 32.82
N GLY A 491 -25.30 11.88 32.14
CA GLY A 491 -25.00 12.99 31.25
C GLY A 491 -25.06 12.66 29.77
N VAL A 492 -25.36 11.42 29.40
CA VAL A 492 -25.75 10.99 28.05
C VAL A 492 -27.28 10.99 27.96
N GLY A 493 -27.83 11.44 26.84
CA GLY A 493 -29.27 11.53 26.69
C GLY A 493 -29.93 10.21 26.32
N ASP A 494 -31.17 10.01 26.78
CA ASP A 494 -32.02 8.84 26.53
C ASP A 494 -32.12 8.43 25.04
N ALA A 495 -31.85 9.35 24.11
CA ALA A 495 -31.92 9.13 22.66
C ALA A 495 -30.64 8.51 22.07
N CYS A 496 -29.50 8.75 22.71
CA CYS A 496 -28.17 8.28 22.30
C CYS A 496 -27.53 7.35 23.35
N ASP A 497 -28.27 6.99 24.40
CA ASP A 497 -27.80 6.16 25.50
C ASP A 497 -28.07 4.66 25.25
N ASN A 498 -27.00 3.89 25.03
CA ASN A 498 -27.02 2.44 24.85
C ASN A 498 -27.25 1.66 26.17
N CYS A 499 -27.23 2.33 27.32
CA CYS A 499 -27.62 1.79 28.61
C CYS A 499 -28.54 2.70 29.42
N ARG A 500 -29.58 3.26 28.79
CA ARG A 500 -30.60 4.15 29.37
C ARG A 500 -30.88 4.12 30.89
N GLY A 501 -30.90 2.94 31.52
CA GLY A 501 -31.21 2.78 32.95
C GLY A 501 -30.00 2.61 33.87
N THR A 502 -28.78 2.61 33.33
CA THR A 502 -27.53 2.26 34.01
C THR A 502 -26.41 3.19 33.53
N PRO A 503 -25.91 4.08 34.41
CA PRO A 503 -24.93 5.09 34.02
C PRO A 503 -23.67 4.53 33.35
N ASN A 504 -23.38 4.99 32.14
CA ASN A 504 -22.23 4.59 31.32
C ASN A 504 -21.83 5.71 30.33
N THR A 505 -21.24 6.78 30.85
CA THR A 505 -20.89 7.97 30.04
C THR A 505 -19.96 7.73 28.85
N ASN A 506 -19.28 6.58 28.80
CA ASN A 506 -18.38 6.18 27.72
C ASN A 506 -19.08 5.44 26.57
N GLN A 507 -20.34 5.02 26.75
CA GLN A 507 -21.19 4.40 25.72
C GLN A 507 -20.48 3.26 24.97
N THR A 508 -19.68 2.47 25.68
CA THR A 508 -18.98 1.30 25.10
C THR A 508 -20.00 0.23 24.73
N ASP A 509 -19.77 -0.39 23.58
CA ASP A 509 -20.61 -1.41 22.93
C ASP A 509 -19.66 -2.32 22.14
N ALA A 510 -19.19 -3.39 22.76
CA ALA A 510 -18.11 -4.22 22.21
C ALA A 510 -18.58 -5.14 21.07
N ASP A 511 -19.82 -5.64 21.13
CA ASP A 511 -20.41 -6.46 20.07
C ASP A 511 -21.19 -5.65 19.01
N GLY A 512 -21.48 -4.37 19.28
CA GLY A 512 -22.14 -3.44 18.37
C GLY A 512 -23.66 -3.63 18.25
N ASP A 513 -24.30 -4.31 19.22
CA ASP A 513 -25.72 -4.60 19.19
C ASP A 513 -26.61 -3.42 19.67
N ARG A 514 -25.97 -2.33 20.13
CA ARG A 514 -26.56 -1.09 20.69
C ARG A 514 -27.04 -1.22 22.13
N VAL A 515 -26.66 -2.29 22.82
CA VAL A 515 -26.71 -2.42 24.27
C VAL A 515 -25.30 -2.17 24.77
N GLY A 516 -25.15 -1.23 25.71
CA GLY A 516 -23.82 -0.92 26.21
C GLY A 516 -23.31 -2.02 27.14
N ASN A 517 -21.99 -2.22 27.15
CA ASN A 517 -21.32 -3.23 27.96
C ASN A 517 -21.84 -3.27 29.42
N VAL A 518 -21.98 -2.10 30.06
CA VAL A 518 -22.38 -2.02 31.48
C VAL A 518 -23.78 -2.60 31.76
N CYS A 519 -24.64 -2.67 30.76
CA CYS A 519 -25.98 -3.23 30.84
C CYS A 519 -26.21 -4.45 29.94
N ASP A 520 -25.19 -4.89 29.21
CA ASP A 520 -25.15 -6.18 28.53
C ASP A 520 -24.84 -7.30 29.53
N LEU A 521 -25.20 -8.53 29.19
CA LEU A 521 -24.84 -9.75 29.90
C LEU A 521 -23.70 -10.50 29.22
N ASP A 522 -23.41 -10.18 27.96
CA ASP A 522 -22.45 -10.83 27.07
C ASP A 522 -21.87 -9.73 26.17
N ASP A 523 -20.86 -9.03 26.70
CA ASP A 523 -20.34 -7.79 26.11
C ASP A 523 -19.79 -8.00 24.67
N ASP A 524 -19.35 -9.21 24.31
CA ASP A 524 -18.76 -9.53 23.01
C ASP A 524 -19.54 -10.57 22.17
N ASN A 525 -20.65 -11.08 22.71
CA ASN A 525 -21.63 -11.94 22.06
C ASN A 525 -21.07 -13.28 21.57
N ASP A 526 -20.09 -13.83 22.29
CA ASP A 526 -19.55 -15.16 22.01
C ASP A 526 -20.37 -16.31 22.60
N GLY A 527 -21.37 -15.97 23.44
CA GLY A 527 -22.28 -16.89 24.08
C GLY A 527 -21.87 -17.32 25.48
N ILE A 528 -20.84 -16.69 26.06
CA ILE A 528 -20.41 -16.80 27.44
C ILE A 528 -20.81 -15.49 28.15
N PHE A 529 -21.27 -15.57 29.40
CA PHE A 529 -21.72 -14.37 30.11
C PHE A 529 -20.58 -13.77 30.92
N ASP A 530 -20.51 -12.43 30.98
CA ASP A 530 -19.48 -11.76 31.77
C ASP A 530 -19.49 -12.23 33.24
N GLU A 531 -18.30 -12.35 33.83
CA GLU A 531 -18.10 -12.67 35.26
C GLU A 531 -18.92 -11.77 36.20
N ARG A 532 -19.19 -10.53 35.75
CA ARG A 532 -19.92 -9.47 36.47
C ARG A 532 -21.33 -9.93 36.86
N PHE A 533 -21.90 -10.90 36.14
CA PHE A 533 -23.25 -11.41 36.34
C PHE A 533 -23.33 -12.85 36.91
N ASP A 534 -22.28 -13.68 36.79
CA ASP A 534 -22.32 -15.08 37.27
C ASP A 534 -21.87 -15.31 38.73
N GLN A 535 -21.09 -14.41 39.35
CA GLN A 535 -20.53 -14.64 40.70
C GLN A 535 -19.68 -15.93 40.83
N GLY A 536 -19.14 -16.46 39.71
CA GLY A 536 -18.24 -17.61 39.66
C GLY A 536 -18.88 -18.90 40.19
N GLN A 537 -20.13 -19.19 39.82
CA GLN A 537 -20.86 -20.36 40.33
C GLN A 537 -20.79 -21.58 39.42
N ASP A 538 -20.53 -21.43 38.13
CA ASP A 538 -20.37 -22.53 37.18
C ASP A 538 -18.94 -22.69 36.63
N GLY A 539 -18.11 -21.64 36.68
CA GLY A 539 -16.72 -21.69 36.22
C GLY A 539 -16.57 -21.59 34.71
N ASP A 540 -17.60 -21.05 34.05
CA ASP A 540 -17.63 -20.65 32.65
C ASP A 540 -17.46 -19.11 32.59
N ASP A 541 -16.49 -18.60 33.37
CA ASP A 541 -16.17 -17.18 33.50
C ASP A 541 -15.43 -16.73 32.23
N ASP A 542 -15.95 -15.71 31.56
CA ASP A 542 -15.39 -15.12 30.34
C ASP A 542 -14.03 -14.45 30.62
N PHE A 543 -12.96 -14.94 29.98
CA PHE A 543 -11.61 -14.38 30.15
C PHE A 543 -11.40 -13.13 29.33
N CYS A 544 -12.28 -12.86 28.36
CA CYS A 544 -12.11 -11.94 27.26
C CYS A 544 -13.14 -10.81 27.08
N ILE A 545 -14.26 -10.71 27.80
CA ILE A 545 -15.38 -9.71 27.83
C ILE A 545 -15.59 -8.71 26.67
N ASP A 546 -14.56 -8.07 26.12
CA ASP A 546 -14.67 -7.13 25.01
C ASP A 546 -14.30 -7.80 23.65
N ILE A 547 -14.02 -9.11 23.63
CA ILE A 547 -13.49 -9.82 22.46
C ILE A 547 -13.99 -11.25 22.42
N ALA A 548 -14.86 -11.53 21.45
CA ALA A 548 -15.48 -12.83 21.29
C ALA A 548 -14.45 -13.97 21.17
N ASP A 549 -14.39 -14.82 22.19
CA ASP A 549 -13.55 -16.02 22.25
C ASP A 549 -14.34 -17.21 22.82
N PRO A 550 -15.22 -17.83 22.02
CA PRO A 550 -16.13 -18.87 22.50
C PRO A 550 -15.44 -20.16 22.97
N ASP A 551 -14.12 -20.31 22.76
CA ASP A 551 -13.35 -21.49 23.13
C ASP A 551 -12.57 -21.33 24.46
N GLU A 552 -12.38 -20.10 24.94
CA GLU A 552 -11.75 -19.73 26.22
C GLU A 552 -10.53 -20.57 26.59
N VAL A 553 -9.55 -20.62 25.68
CA VAL A 553 -8.36 -21.45 25.85
C VAL A 553 -7.34 -20.71 26.71
N ASP A 554 -7.01 -21.27 27.87
CA ASP A 554 -5.84 -20.91 28.67
C ASP A 554 -4.87 -22.12 28.68
N SER A 555 -3.94 -22.11 27.71
CA SER A 555 -3.05 -23.22 27.41
C SER A 555 -2.04 -23.51 28.51
N ASP A 556 -1.65 -22.50 29.28
CA ASP A 556 -0.60 -22.61 30.29
C ASP A 556 -1.09 -22.49 31.75
N SER A 557 -2.39 -22.22 31.90
CA SER A 557 -3.16 -22.20 33.14
C SER A 557 -2.69 -21.17 34.15
N ASP A 558 -2.28 -20.01 33.65
CA ASP A 558 -1.76 -18.92 34.46
C ASP A 558 -2.82 -17.86 34.84
N GLY A 559 -3.98 -17.92 34.19
CA GLY A 559 -5.15 -17.07 34.44
C GLY A 559 -5.41 -16.00 33.38
N ASP A 560 -4.56 -15.90 32.36
CA ASP A 560 -4.79 -15.08 31.16
C ASP A 560 -5.13 -16.01 29.97
N GLY A 561 -6.23 -15.74 29.25
CA GLY A 561 -6.58 -16.52 28.06
C GLY A 561 -5.55 -16.35 26.94
N ASP A 562 -5.31 -17.38 26.13
CA ASP A 562 -4.31 -17.46 25.06
C ASP A 562 -4.37 -16.25 24.10
N TYR A 563 -5.56 -15.69 23.90
CA TYR A 563 -5.76 -14.52 23.06
C TYR A 563 -5.15 -13.23 23.65
N ARG A 564 -5.18 -13.07 24.98
CA ARG A 564 -4.66 -11.89 25.70
C ARG A 564 -3.30 -12.14 26.36
N ASP A 565 -2.85 -13.39 26.41
CA ASP A 565 -1.57 -13.76 26.96
C ASP A 565 -0.43 -13.45 25.96
N ASN A 566 0.52 -12.60 26.38
CA ASN A 566 1.72 -12.30 25.62
C ASN A 566 2.79 -13.40 25.70
N CYS A 567 2.54 -14.47 26.46
CA CYS A 567 3.27 -15.73 26.42
C CYS A 567 2.36 -16.97 26.58
N PRO A 568 1.48 -17.29 25.60
CA PRO A 568 0.42 -18.32 25.68
C PRO A 568 0.82 -19.76 26.04
N GLN A 569 2.10 -20.03 26.23
CA GLN A 569 2.66 -21.35 26.50
C GLN A 569 3.60 -21.34 27.72
N VAL A 570 3.83 -20.18 28.33
CA VAL A 570 4.81 -19.97 29.38
C VAL A 570 4.20 -19.07 30.47
N PRO A 571 3.79 -19.65 31.62
CA PRO A 571 3.03 -18.93 32.63
C PRO A 571 3.70 -17.64 33.09
N ASN A 572 3.01 -16.53 32.87
CA ASN A 572 3.40 -15.15 33.11
C ASN A 572 2.17 -14.29 33.53
N PRO A 573 1.53 -14.55 34.69
CA PRO A 573 0.30 -13.84 35.11
C PRO A 573 0.43 -12.33 35.33
N ASP A 574 1.64 -11.78 35.19
CA ASP A 574 1.91 -10.34 35.27
C ASP A 574 2.02 -9.66 33.90
N GLN A 575 1.99 -10.45 32.81
CA GLN A 575 2.00 -10.03 31.42
C GLN A 575 3.09 -8.97 31.14
N THR A 576 4.23 -9.04 31.86
CA THR A 576 5.29 -8.03 31.76
C THR A 576 5.89 -8.04 30.36
N ASN A 577 5.96 -6.85 29.74
CA ASN A 577 6.56 -6.66 28.42
C ASN A 577 7.35 -5.33 28.42
N SER A 578 8.68 -5.46 28.52
CA SER A 578 9.59 -4.34 28.78
C SER A 578 9.94 -3.54 27.54
N ASP A 579 9.80 -4.10 26.34
CA ASP A 579 10.10 -3.42 25.07
C ASP A 579 8.88 -3.20 24.17
N SER A 580 7.71 -3.65 24.63
CA SER A 580 6.40 -3.48 24.00
C SER A 580 6.28 -4.13 22.61
N ASP A 581 7.02 -5.21 22.38
CA ASP A 581 6.82 -6.07 21.21
C ASP A 581 5.68 -7.09 21.44
N ARG A 582 5.52 -8.13 20.61
CA ARG A 582 4.39 -9.07 20.76
C ARG A 582 4.61 -10.15 21.83
N PHE A 583 5.82 -10.32 22.35
CA PHE A 583 6.16 -11.34 23.32
C PHE A 583 6.38 -10.71 24.70
N GLY A 584 5.89 -11.36 25.74
CA GLY A 584 6.22 -10.99 27.11
C GLY A 584 7.65 -11.35 27.48
N ASP A 585 8.19 -10.67 28.48
CA ASP A 585 9.54 -10.87 29.02
C ASP A 585 9.84 -12.35 29.39
N ALA A 586 8.79 -13.13 29.67
CA ALA A 586 8.88 -14.53 30.05
C ALA A 586 9.19 -15.48 28.87
N CYS A 587 8.76 -15.13 27.66
CA CYS A 587 8.93 -15.93 26.45
C CYS A 587 9.76 -15.24 25.37
N ASP A 588 10.12 -13.97 25.58
CA ASP A 588 10.96 -13.18 24.70
C ASP A 588 12.46 -13.52 24.86
N ASN A 589 13.14 -13.83 23.75
CA ASN A 589 14.58 -14.04 23.69
C ASN A 589 15.41 -12.75 23.54
N CYS A 590 14.76 -11.58 23.39
CA CYS A 590 15.33 -10.24 23.58
C CYS A 590 14.43 -9.30 24.41
N PRO A 591 14.22 -9.53 25.72
CA PRO A 591 13.25 -8.82 26.58
C PRO A 591 13.36 -7.29 26.72
N ASN A 592 14.32 -6.64 26.07
CA ASN A 592 14.53 -5.19 26.16
C ASN A 592 14.75 -4.56 24.78
N LEU A 593 14.56 -5.32 23.69
CA LEU A 593 14.82 -4.87 22.34
C LEU A 593 13.85 -5.55 21.35
N PRO A 594 12.92 -4.80 20.73
CA PRO A 594 11.83 -5.39 19.97
C PRO A 594 12.33 -6.31 18.85
N ASN A 595 11.93 -7.58 18.93
CA ASN A 595 12.28 -8.61 17.98
C ASN A 595 11.09 -9.55 17.71
N PRO A 596 10.05 -9.07 17.00
CA PRO A 596 8.85 -9.87 16.70
C PRO A 596 9.13 -11.20 16.00
N GLY A 597 10.28 -11.36 15.33
CA GLY A 597 10.66 -12.62 14.69
C GLY A 597 11.26 -13.69 15.61
N GLN A 598 11.63 -13.36 16.86
CA GLN A 598 12.26 -14.26 17.85
C GLN A 598 13.39 -15.13 17.27
N VAL A 599 14.12 -14.60 16.27
CA VAL A 599 15.14 -15.37 15.56
C VAL A 599 16.34 -15.61 16.48
N ASP A 600 16.76 -16.87 16.57
CA ASP A 600 17.90 -17.34 17.36
C ASP A 600 18.64 -18.40 16.52
N TYR A 601 19.61 -17.95 15.72
CA TYR A 601 20.25 -18.80 14.71
C TYR A 601 21.26 -19.78 15.31
N ASP A 602 21.89 -19.42 16.43
CA ASP A 602 22.88 -20.27 17.10
C ASP A 602 22.27 -21.15 18.21
N GLY A 603 21.02 -20.90 18.57
CA GLY A 603 20.19 -21.70 19.47
C GLY A 603 20.55 -21.53 20.94
N ASP A 604 21.19 -20.42 21.30
CA ASP A 604 21.65 -20.15 22.66
C ASP A 604 20.59 -19.49 23.56
N ARG A 605 19.40 -19.20 22.99
CA ARG A 605 18.22 -18.57 23.61
C ARG A 605 18.35 -17.07 23.82
N ILE A 606 19.32 -16.43 23.18
CA ILE A 606 19.40 -14.97 23.05
C ILE A 606 19.07 -14.67 21.59
N GLY A 607 18.11 -13.79 21.34
CA GLY A 607 17.72 -13.47 19.97
C GLY A 607 18.84 -12.74 19.22
N ASP A 608 18.95 -12.97 17.92
CA ASP A 608 20.04 -12.46 17.08
C ASP A 608 20.19 -10.92 17.15
N LYS A 609 19.08 -10.20 17.41
CA LYS A 609 19.09 -8.73 17.55
C LYS A 609 19.80 -8.25 18.81
N CYS A 610 19.78 -9.03 19.89
CA CYS A 610 20.38 -8.69 21.18
C CYS A 610 21.57 -9.59 21.53
N ASP A 611 21.89 -10.58 20.70
CA ASP A 611 23.03 -11.46 20.87
C ASP A 611 24.36 -10.80 20.41
N PRO A 612 25.31 -10.56 21.33
CA PRO A 612 26.63 -10.05 20.97
C PRO A 612 27.57 -11.11 20.34
N HIS A 613 27.13 -12.35 20.14
CA HIS A 613 27.93 -13.48 19.64
C HIS A 613 27.62 -13.93 18.20
N VAL A 614 26.59 -13.36 17.55
CA VAL A 614 26.31 -13.57 16.13
C VAL A 614 27.53 -13.17 15.27
N SER A 615 28.07 -14.15 14.55
CA SER A 615 29.06 -13.90 13.50
C SER A 615 28.35 -13.24 12.33
N PRO A 616 28.85 -12.12 11.77
CA PRO A 616 28.21 -11.49 10.61
C PRO A 616 28.05 -12.48 9.44
N ASP A 617 27.13 -12.18 8.54
CA ASP A 617 27.00 -12.79 7.21
C ASP A 617 27.48 -11.72 6.21
N ASN A 618 28.63 -11.94 5.57
CA ASN A 618 29.26 -10.90 4.74
C ASN A 618 28.78 -10.89 3.29
N ASP A 619 28.18 -11.97 2.81
CA ASP A 619 27.70 -12.10 1.43
C ASP A 619 26.18 -12.28 1.34
N ASN A 620 25.49 -12.20 2.49
CA ASN A 620 24.04 -12.20 2.65
C ASN A 620 23.39 -13.45 2.03
N ASP A 621 24.04 -14.58 2.13
CA ASP A 621 23.59 -15.85 1.59
C ASP A 621 22.82 -16.71 2.62
N THR A 622 22.63 -16.18 3.84
CA THR A 622 21.96 -16.78 5.01
C THR A 622 22.81 -17.78 5.80
N VAL A 623 24.09 -17.93 5.48
CA VAL A 623 25.06 -18.72 6.22
C VAL A 623 26.05 -17.81 6.93
N LEU A 624 26.07 -17.83 8.26
CA LEU A 624 26.97 -16.98 9.04
C LEU A 624 28.44 -17.29 8.73
N ASN A 625 29.31 -16.26 8.68
CA ASN A 625 30.72 -16.38 8.25
C ASN A 625 31.53 -17.50 8.96
N ASN A 626 31.18 -17.84 10.20
CA ASN A 626 31.87 -18.89 10.98
C ASN A 626 31.44 -20.32 10.60
N ARG A 627 30.35 -20.46 9.84
CA ARG A 627 29.76 -21.69 9.33
C ARG A 627 29.75 -21.73 7.80
N ASP A 628 30.12 -20.62 7.17
CA ASP A 628 30.21 -20.46 5.73
C ASP A 628 31.57 -20.93 5.18
N ASN A 629 31.54 -21.87 4.24
CA ASN A 629 32.70 -22.37 3.52
C ASN A 629 33.07 -21.49 2.30
N CYS A 630 32.28 -20.47 1.99
CA CYS A 630 32.60 -19.34 1.12
C CYS A 630 32.13 -17.97 1.67
N PRO A 631 32.74 -17.44 2.77
CA PRO A 631 32.32 -16.22 3.51
C PRO A 631 32.16 -14.88 2.76
N HIS A 632 32.32 -14.86 1.45
CA HIS A 632 32.30 -13.67 0.61
C HIS A 632 31.66 -13.95 -0.77
N VAL A 633 31.18 -15.17 -1.01
CA VAL A 633 30.58 -15.61 -2.26
C VAL A 633 29.37 -16.47 -1.91
N GLY A 634 28.19 -15.88 -1.96
CA GLY A 634 26.99 -16.54 -1.48
C GLY A 634 26.76 -17.91 -2.11
N ASN A 635 26.74 -18.92 -1.25
CA ASN A 635 26.51 -20.32 -1.53
C ASN A 635 25.68 -20.97 -0.39
N PRO A 636 24.37 -20.70 -0.34
CA PRO A 636 23.50 -21.16 0.76
C PRO A 636 23.48 -22.70 0.94
N ASP A 637 23.87 -23.46 -0.09
CA ASP A 637 23.91 -24.92 -0.08
C ASP A 637 25.19 -25.52 0.53
N GLN A 638 26.21 -24.69 0.77
CA GLN A 638 27.48 -25.04 1.41
C GLN A 638 28.13 -26.29 0.79
N ALA A 639 27.95 -26.49 -0.52
CA ALA A 639 28.49 -27.64 -1.22
C ALA A 639 30.03 -27.64 -1.14
N ASP A 640 30.61 -28.74 -0.65
CA ASP A 640 32.05 -28.98 -0.55
C ASP A 640 32.32 -30.40 -1.05
N THR A 641 32.49 -30.53 -2.36
CA THR A 641 32.57 -31.82 -3.05
C THR A 641 33.86 -32.58 -2.70
N ASP A 642 34.94 -31.87 -2.37
CA ASP A 642 36.24 -32.47 -2.09
C ASP A 642 36.56 -32.60 -0.58
N GLY A 643 35.74 -31.97 0.27
CA GLY A 643 35.76 -32.06 1.74
C GLY A 643 36.90 -31.28 2.37
N ASN A 644 37.42 -30.24 1.70
CA ASN A 644 38.57 -29.47 2.16
C ASN A 644 38.20 -28.27 3.04
N GLY A 645 36.90 -27.97 3.20
CA GLY A 645 36.38 -26.87 4.01
C GLY A 645 36.28 -25.53 3.28
N VAL A 646 36.52 -25.49 1.96
CA VAL A 646 36.24 -24.39 1.05
C VAL A 646 35.10 -24.83 0.14
N GLY A 647 34.06 -24.02 0.00
CA GLY A 647 32.91 -24.39 -0.81
C GLY A 647 33.22 -24.40 -2.31
N ASP A 648 32.54 -25.27 -3.04
CA ASP A 648 32.64 -25.44 -4.50
C ASP A 648 32.46 -24.09 -5.24
N ALA A 649 31.68 -23.16 -4.66
CA ALA A 649 31.39 -21.84 -5.21
C ALA A 649 32.58 -20.86 -5.18
N CYS A 650 33.47 -20.97 -4.19
CA CYS A 650 34.67 -20.16 -4.04
C CYS A 650 35.96 -20.94 -4.32
N GLU A 651 35.84 -22.23 -4.66
CA GLU A 651 36.94 -23.09 -5.00
C GLU A 651 37.53 -22.74 -6.39
N GLY A 652 38.81 -22.36 -6.41
CA GLY A 652 39.51 -21.90 -7.62
C GLY A 652 39.66 -20.37 -7.73
N SER A 653 38.99 -19.61 -6.88
CA SER A 653 39.24 -18.17 -6.70
C SER A 653 40.42 -17.94 -5.76
N ALA A 654 41.62 -18.39 -6.16
CA ALA A 654 42.84 -17.84 -5.60
C ALA A 654 42.99 -16.39 -6.11
N VAL A 655 42.20 -15.48 -5.56
CA VAL A 655 42.53 -14.06 -5.53
C VAL A 655 43.77 -13.96 -4.64
N LEU A 656 44.94 -14.15 -5.23
CA LEU A 656 46.16 -13.60 -4.65
C LEU A 656 45.85 -12.12 -4.47
N GLY A 657 45.72 -11.70 -3.21
CA GLY A 657 45.58 -10.30 -2.83
C GLY A 657 46.75 -9.51 -3.40
N LEU A 658 46.59 -9.03 -4.63
CA LEU A 658 47.35 -7.92 -5.16
C LEU A 658 46.63 -6.71 -4.62
N GLU A 659 47.15 -6.15 -3.53
CA GLU A 659 46.84 -4.77 -3.16
C GLU A 659 46.99 -3.92 -4.43
N SER A 660 45.89 -3.30 -4.83
CA SER A 660 45.81 -2.40 -5.98
C SER A 660 46.93 -1.39 -5.91
N THR A 661 47.97 -1.57 -6.73
CA THR A 661 49.09 -0.65 -6.75
C THR A 661 48.71 0.54 -7.63
N PHE A 662 48.22 1.61 -7.02
CA PHE A 662 47.88 2.85 -7.72
C PHE A 662 49.17 3.54 -8.18
N VAL A 663 49.37 3.67 -9.49
CA VAL A 663 50.49 4.44 -10.05
C VAL A 663 49.95 5.68 -10.74
N LYS A 664 50.25 6.86 -10.17
CA LYS A 664 49.97 8.16 -10.81
C LYS A 664 50.91 8.36 -12.00
N VAL A 665 50.34 8.49 -13.20
CA VAL A 665 51.07 8.88 -14.41
C VAL A 665 50.82 10.38 -14.64
N ASN A 666 51.89 11.18 -14.80
CA ASN A 666 51.74 12.61 -15.08
C ASN A 666 51.21 12.84 -16.51
N GLU A 667 50.43 13.92 -16.68
CA GLU A 667 49.65 14.24 -17.91
C GLU A 667 50.46 14.38 -19.21
N ASP A 668 51.79 14.48 -19.14
CA ASP A 668 52.66 14.71 -20.31
C ASP A 668 53.43 13.45 -20.80
N ALA A 669 53.14 12.25 -20.29
CA ALA A 669 53.88 11.03 -20.67
C ALA A 669 53.23 10.28 -21.85
N GLU A 670 53.90 10.22 -23.00
CA GLU A 670 53.40 9.49 -24.19
C GLU A 670 53.54 7.96 -24.11
N GLU A 671 54.38 7.41 -23.21
CA GLU A 671 54.47 5.97 -22.92
C GLU A 671 54.82 5.71 -21.44
N ALA A 672 54.16 4.72 -20.82
CA ALA A 672 54.46 4.24 -19.47
C ALA A 672 54.84 2.75 -19.51
N GLN A 673 55.98 2.37 -18.91
CA GLN A 673 56.41 0.98 -18.75
C GLN A 673 56.36 0.56 -17.28
N PHE A 674 55.79 -0.60 -17.02
CA PHE A 674 55.73 -1.20 -15.68
C PHE A 674 56.38 -2.58 -15.71
N CYS A 675 57.03 -2.96 -14.62
CA CYS A 675 57.68 -4.26 -14.47
C CYS A 675 57.08 -4.96 -13.26
N LEU A 676 56.42 -6.10 -13.48
CA LEU A 676 55.86 -6.93 -12.42
C LEU A 676 56.81 -8.11 -12.19
N VAL A 677 57.28 -8.30 -10.96
CA VAL A 677 58.10 -9.45 -10.58
C VAL A 677 57.24 -10.38 -9.73
N ILE A 678 57.00 -11.60 -10.20
CA ILE A 678 56.19 -12.62 -9.52
C ILE A 678 57.13 -13.76 -9.11
N GLU A 679 57.21 -14.07 -7.82
CA GLU A 679 57.88 -15.29 -7.33
C GLU A 679 56.86 -16.43 -7.21
N HIS A 680 57.07 -17.53 -7.96
CA HIS A 680 56.18 -18.70 -7.96
C HIS A 680 56.93 -19.95 -7.46
N PRO A 681 56.34 -20.76 -6.55
CA PRO A 681 56.91 -22.06 -6.19
C PRO A 681 56.58 -23.09 -7.29
N ILE A 682 57.62 -23.66 -7.90
CA ILE A 682 57.55 -24.51 -9.09
C ILE A 682 56.70 -25.76 -8.84
N ASN A 683 55.63 -25.94 -9.63
CA ASN A 683 55.11 -27.26 -10.04
C ASN A 683 54.63 -27.14 -11.50
N ASP A 684 55.03 -28.11 -12.33
CA ASP A 684 55.02 -28.13 -13.80
C ASP A 684 53.64 -27.97 -14.49
N CYS A 685 53.00 -26.80 -14.40
CA CYS A 685 51.85 -26.43 -15.23
C CYS A 685 52.12 -25.19 -16.10
N PRO A 686 51.63 -25.15 -17.36
CA PRO A 686 51.70 -23.94 -18.17
C PRO A 686 50.75 -22.89 -17.61
N LEU A 687 51.30 -21.79 -17.08
CA LEU A 687 50.51 -20.65 -16.61
C LEU A 687 50.18 -19.73 -17.79
N SER A 688 48.91 -19.37 -17.93
CA SER A 688 48.46 -18.24 -18.75
C SER A 688 48.10 -17.09 -17.82
N PHE A 689 48.73 -15.93 -17.99
CA PHE A 689 48.37 -14.72 -17.25
C PHE A 689 47.46 -13.85 -18.12
N SER A 690 46.32 -13.45 -17.58
CA SER A 690 45.47 -12.40 -18.13
C SER A 690 45.55 -11.21 -17.19
N PHE A 691 45.87 -10.03 -17.71
CA PHE A 691 45.89 -8.79 -16.93
C PHE A 691 44.72 -7.92 -17.39
N VAL A 692 43.96 -7.38 -16.44
CA VAL A 692 42.97 -6.34 -16.70
C VAL A 692 43.53 -5.06 -16.11
N VAL A 693 43.74 -4.06 -16.96
CA VAL A 693 44.22 -2.74 -16.53
C VAL A 693 43.07 -1.77 -16.59
N TYR A 694 42.71 -1.21 -15.44
CA TYR A 694 41.70 -0.16 -15.34
C TYR A 694 42.40 1.20 -15.43
N ILE A 695 42.08 1.97 -16.47
CA ILE A 695 42.50 3.37 -16.59
C ILE A 695 41.29 4.23 -16.27
N SER A 696 41.30 4.83 -15.08
CA SER A 696 40.37 5.88 -14.70
C SER A 696 40.97 7.22 -15.10
N THR A 697 40.18 8.03 -15.82
CA THR A 697 40.45 9.47 -15.94
C THR A 697 39.63 10.21 -14.89
N ILE A 698 40.04 11.42 -14.54
CA ILE A 698 39.45 12.23 -13.45
C ILE A 698 37.96 12.52 -13.69
N ASN A 699 37.47 12.39 -14.93
CA ASN A 699 36.08 12.65 -15.33
C ASN A 699 35.20 11.38 -15.39
N GLY A 700 35.51 10.33 -14.62
CA GLY A 700 34.59 9.22 -14.34
C GLY A 700 34.32 8.20 -15.46
N THR A 701 34.88 8.36 -16.66
CA THR A 701 34.75 7.33 -17.71
C THR A 701 35.77 6.22 -17.51
N ALA A 702 35.33 5.06 -17.04
CA ALA A 702 36.13 3.84 -16.96
C ALA A 702 36.05 3.08 -18.29
N GLY A 703 37.12 3.08 -19.06
CA GLY A 703 37.25 2.21 -20.24
C GLY A 703 37.97 0.91 -19.86
N MET A 704 37.31 -0.24 -20.04
CA MET A 704 37.94 -1.55 -19.86
C MET A 704 38.66 -1.94 -21.17
N TYR A 705 39.97 -2.13 -21.11
CA TYR A 705 40.76 -2.60 -22.26
C TYR A 705 41.38 -3.95 -21.94
N GLU A 706 40.95 -4.99 -22.65
CA GLU A 706 41.56 -6.32 -22.61
C GLU A 706 42.69 -6.37 -23.67
N PHE A 707 43.92 -6.67 -23.26
CA PHE A 707 45.03 -6.90 -24.20
C PHE A 707 45.50 -8.35 -24.19
N VAL A 708 45.83 -8.81 -25.39
CA VAL A 708 46.13 -10.20 -25.79
C VAL A 708 47.32 -10.80 -25.02
N SER A 709 47.15 -12.08 -24.67
CA SER A 709 48.11 -12.98 -24.05
C SER A 709 49.43 -13.11 -24.82
N TYR A 710 50.57 -12.99 -24.12
CA TYR A 710 51.89 -13.31 -24.66
C TYR A 710 52.41 -14.64 -24.10
N PRO A 711 52.94 -15.56 -24.94
CA PRO A 711 53.69 -16.70 -24.44
C PRO A 711 55.03 -16.22 -23.85
N VAL A 712 55.31 -16.60 -22.61
CA VAL A 712 56.56 -16.24 -21.91
C VAL A 712 57.73 -17.00 -22.55
N GLU A 713 58.47 -16.36 -23.46
CA GLU A 713 59.76 -16.85 -23.92
C GLU A 713 60.87 -16.32 -22.99
N HIS A 714 61.37 -17.23 -22.14
CA HIS A 714 62.54 -17.12 -21.24
C HIS A 714 62.28 -16.69 -19.78
N ILE A 715 62.48 -17.67 -18.89
CA ILE A 715 62.80 -17.48 -17.48
C ILE A 715 64.33 -17.64 -17.36
N GLU A 716 65.08 -16.55 -17.14
CA GLU A 716 66.45 -16.67 -16.61
C GLU A 716 66.39 -16.79 -15.08
N LYS A 717 67.25 -17.66 -14.55
CA LYS A 717 67.29 -18.10 -13.15
C LYS A 717 67.84 -17.07 -12.18
#